data_AF-A0A5C5XMC2-F1
#
_entry.id   AF-A0A5C5XMC2-F1
#
_cell.length_a   1.000
_cell.length_b   1.000
_cell.length_c   1.000
_cell.angle_alpha   90.00
_cell.angle_beta   90.00
_cell.angle_gamma   90.00
#
_symmetry.space_group_name_H-M   'P 1'
#
loop_
_entity.id
_entity.type
_entity.pdbx_description
1 polymer ?
#
loop_
_entity_poly.entity_id
_entity_poly.type
_entity_poly.pdbx_seq_one_letter_code
_entity_poly.pdbx_strand_id
1 'polypeptide(L)'
;MISGPEILYARLDASAKQLSQQLLTASASIQQDQLHIEDSLSTSLAEFLNLEQQLRSSLEDLFQEVGLIPPEEMKSTSWSQLKNFLVIPTQLMSARTEVAQLKQHLNSATSREGDFEQISTQVDQLEILVNEASLPLNSEIIELAGKRHPLQSEVTEYVESARKIQAAAPVSREPSTPLRDLKYTSLFDFEKSESAPLSDFKEQTEQIPTESPEDEEISQTVSPPELIPLTDDDLGDDFIFDDIEENRDEKQILTSTELHDRIEQQEEIERTQAAQEHELTRDSVFDDSDDIFSEESLKTTSETIRGSRSTDIQQEIQASLNSGEAETEEIPVFLSQEQIEIDYSQISESADRAANAQNRFDRASYLGRLIWELISLGEYAWAYQVSKCLYANVDKDLTIPAPPPWLIALLVMGDSVRLSSGRVAREFKMIAEQYRTEAQAIASDPESADAFLLRAALIRGAVTTAAPAASDLLRSYSIETSQSQLYNYCSRVASFVAQSTGLKLDQYFYRPGAASIEADARSVRARVVAWRPKAFNEILPYQVATPLFSHAYWCVQSPTASRKPEVIEEWRTRQALQAHISRMLQSILDNKLNQSSTVESEIRRLSHSVLLVDGQTHAILSDHETIVIEGRELYNHVQEAIEFASHWLVLAGSYPGMESVLVPQEVNELRDEIDRRQQSVFLEMKKLEKTYGMHAHRSALTACRRSMDRISQLFHPMEEPRIAEQDPLCLLNAVLLKIPGITLEDDWQCKVSSSTLEHQILLTLKQGRISWEDAFEQQLKIGSYRAARSLLKIDAWTARQRQWMTSQLEERRHDNAESLIALASQVKGKILESRQLDVINVMESARLIKQIESVEERIPSEYQLDHLRNELNQLWQLMESRRETELRKMKDKMTRLQKNLPAADSEESEQENALLFEDADMYKPELPKEPEKKSGEEPDDWAIDV
;
A
#
# COMPACT_ATOMS: atom_id res chain seq x y z
N MET A 1 27.12 8.36 -36.57
CA MET A 1 27.04 7.20 -37.50
C MET A 1 27.29 5.96 -36.67
N ILE A 2 26.54 4.88 -36.85
CA ILE A 2 26.86 3.60 -36.18
C ILE A 2 28.11 3.02 -36.87
N SER A 3 29.09 2.58 -36.09
CA SER A 3 30.34 2.04 -36.61
C SER A 3 30.15 0.62 -37.18
N GLY A 4 31.02 0.23 -38.11
CA GLY A 4 31.01 -1.13 -38.68
C GLY A 4 31.06 -2.25 -37.62
N PRO A 5 31.95 -2.18 -36.62
CA PRO A 5 32.02 -3.16 -35.53
C PRO A 5 30.74 -3.30 -34.69
N GLU A 6 30.02 -2.21 -34.42
CA GLU A 6 28.74 -2.27 -33.69
C GLU A 6 27.67 -3.03 -34.50
N ILE A 7 27.62 -2.82 -35.82
CA ILE A 7 26.69 -3.53 -36.73
C ILE A 7 27.06 -5.02 -36.81
N LEU A 8 28.36 -5.36 -36.82
CA LEU A 8 28.83 -6.75 -36.78
C LEU A 8 28.50 -7.42 -35.43
N TYR A 9 28.69 -6.73 -34.30
CA TYR A 9 28.32 -7.25 -32.99
C TYR A 9 26.80 -7.52 -32.88
N ALA A 10 25.96 -6.60 -33.36
CA ALA A 10 24.50 -6.78 -33.37
C ALA A 10 24.06 -7.97 -34.24
N ARG A 11 24.74 -8.23 -35.37
CA ARG A 11 24.52 -9.42 -36.21
C ARG A 11 24.99 -10.70 -35.53
N LEU A 12 26.12 -10.66 -34.82
CA LEU A 12 26.68 -11.80 -34.11
C LEU A 12 25.79 -12.23 -32.92
N ASP A 13 25.26 -11.26 -32.17
CA ASP A 13 24.29 -11.48 -31.08
C ASP A 13 22.95 -12.05 -31.60
N ALA A 14 22.45 -11.56 -32.74
CA ALA A 14 21.28 -12.14 -33.40
C ALA A 14 21.53 -13.59 -33.87
N SER A 15 22.69 -13.85 -34.47
CA SER A 15 23.12 -15.19 -34.90
C SER A 15 23.29 -16.15 -33.71
N ALA A 16 23.87 -15.69 -32.60
CA ALA A 16 24.00 -16.47 -31.36
C ALA A 16 22.64 -16.87 -30.79
N LYS A 17 21.66 -15.96 -30.80
CA LYS A 17 20.28 -16.23 -30.35
C LYS A 17 19.57 -17.23 -31.25
N GLN A 18 19.73 -17.10 -32.57
CA GLN A 18 19.21 -18.07 -33.54
C GLN A 18 19.83 -19.46 -33.35
N LEU A 19 21.16 -19.56 -33.18
CA LEU A 19 21.85 -20.83 -32.90
C LEU A 19 21.41 -21.45 -31.57
N SER A 20 21.26 -20.65 -30.51
CA SER A 20 20.75 -21.12 -29.21
C SER A 20 19.34 -21.70 -29.35
N GLN A 21 18.46 -21.03 -30.11
CA GLN A 21 17.11 -21.52 -30.39
C GLN A 21 17.14 -22.81 -31.23
N GLN A 22 17.95 -22.87 -32.29
CA GLN A 22 18.13 -24.09 -33.11
C GLN A 22 18.68 -25.27 -32.29
N LEU A 23 19.62 -25.03 -31.36
CA LEU A 23 20.16 -26.05 -30.46
C LEU A 23 19.11 -26.56 -29.46
N LEU A 24 18.25 -25.68 -28.93
CA LEU A 24 17.12 -26.07 -28.09
C LEU A 24 16.10 -26.91 -28.88
N THR A 25 15.76 -26.51 -30.11
CA THR A 25 14.89 -27.31 -30.99
C THR A 25 15.51 -28.66 -31.33
N ALA A 26 16.79 -28.71 -31.71
CA ALA A 26 17.50 -29.95 -32.00
C ALA A 26 17.57 -30.87 -30.77
N SER A 27 17.79 -30.32 -29.58
CA SER A 27 17.75 -31.07 -28.31
C SER A 27 16.37 -31.71 -28.07
N ALA A 28 15.28 -30.97 -28.34
CA ALA A 28 13.92 -31.49 -28.23
C ALA A 28 13.63 -32.58 -29.28
N SER A 29 14.09 -32.42 -30.53
CA SER A 29 13.96 -33.45 -31.58
C SER A 29 14.77 -34.71 -31.28
N ILE A 30 15.94 -34.58 -30.66
CA ILE A 30 16.77 -35.72 -30.19
C ILE A 30 16.06 -36.45 -29.04
N GLN A 31 15.38 -35.74 -28.13
CA GLN A 31 14.52 -36.34 -27.12
C GLN A 31 13.25 -37.03 -27.69
N GLN A 32 12.96 -36.86 -28.98
CA GLN A 32 11.86 -37.50 -29.70
C GLN A 32 12.35 -38.57 -30.72
N ASP A 33 13.57 -39.09 -30.55
CA ASP A 33 14.22 -40.08 -31.43
C ASP A 33 14.36 -39.67 -32.92
N GLN A 34 14.17 -38.38 -33.26
CA GLN A 34 14.30 -37.87 -34.63
C GLN A 34 15.76 -37.57 -34.97
N LEU A 35 16.50 -38.64 -35.28
CA LEU A 35 17.97 -38.66 -35.50
C LEU A 35 18.49 -37.94 -36.75
N HIS A 36 17.74 -37.00 -37.33
CA HIS A 36 18.17 -36.15 -38.43
C HIS A 36 18.61 -34.76 -37.92
N ILE A 37 19.85 -34.67 -37.46
CA ILE A 37 20.53 -33.38 -37.28
C ILE A 37 20.77 -32.79 -38.68
N GLU A 38 20.07 -31.71 -39.01
CA GLU A 38 20.11 -31.07 -40.32
C GLU A 38 21.44 -30.37 -40.64
N ASP A 39 21.77 -30.31 -41.94
CA ASP A 39 22.84 -29.45 -42.48
C ASP A 39 22.66 -27.95 -42.14
N SER A 40 21.45 -27.53 -41.76
CA SER A 40 21.10 -26.17 -41.36
C SER A 40 21.88 -25.70 -40.12
N LEU A 41 22.13 -26.58 -39.15
CA LEU A 41 22.85 -26.25 -37.90
C LEU A 41 24.36 -26.13 -38.16
N SER A 42 24.92 -27.00 -39.02
CA SER A 42 26.29 -26.89 -39.51
C SER A 42 26.52 -25.57 -40.27
N THR A 43 25.57 -25.19 -41.13
CA THR A 43 25.60 -23.92 -41.89
C THR A 43 25.53 -22.72 -40.95
N SER A 44 24.61 -22.73 -40.00
CA SER A 44 24.43 -21.62 -39.02
C SER A 44 25.67 -21.44 -38.14
N LEU A 45 26.34 -22.52 -37.75
CA LEU A 45 27.61 -22.47 -37.00
C LEU A 45 28.76 -21.88 -37.83
N ALA A 46 28.84 -22.24 -39.11
CA ALA A 46 29.85 -21.67 -40.02
C ALA A 46 29.64 -20.17 -40.28
N GLU A 47 28.39 -19.72 -40.39
CA GLU A 47 28.05 -18.28 -40.49
C GLU A 47 28.42 -17.52 -39.21
N PHE A 48 28.12 -18.08 -38.03
CA PHE A 48 28.49 -17.50 -36.74
C PHE A 48 30.01 -17.31 -36.59
N LEU A 49 30.80 -18.36 -36.86
CA LEU A 49 32.27 -18.30 -36.77
C LEU A 49 32.87 -17.29 -37.75
N ASN A 50 32.28 -17.16 -38.95
CA ASN A 50 32.67 -16.14 -39.93
C ASN A 50 32.34 -14.71 -39.45
N LEU A 51 31.16 -14.49 -38.85
CA LEU A 51 30.80 -13.21 -38.24
C LEU A 51 31.70 -12.85 -37.05
N GLU A 52 32.09 -13.83 -36.23
CA GLU A 52 33.02 -13.62 -35.12
C GLU A 52 34.41 -13.22 -35.64
N GLN A 53 34.91 -13.90 -36.67
CA GLN A 53 36.19 -13.57 -37.31
C GLN A 53 36.15 -12.17 -37.96
N GLN A 54 35.04 -11.80 -38.61
CA GLN A 54 34.85 -10.45 -39.17
C GLN A 54 34.84 -9.39 -38.07
N LEU A 55 34.13 -9.60 -36.96
CA LEU A 55 34.12 -8.69 -35.82
C LEU A 55 35.53 -8.52 -35.22
N ARG A 56 36.29 -9.62 -35.06
CA ARG A 56 37.68 -9.60 -34.57
C ARG A 56 38.59 -8.80 -35.52
N SER A 57 38.49 -9.02 -36.83
CA SER A 57 39.25 -8.23 -37.83
C SER A 57 38.88 -6.74 -37.77
N SER A 58 37.59 -6.41 -37.75
CA SER A 58 37.14 -5.01 -37.69
C SER A 58 37.45 -4.32 -36.36
N LEU A 59 37.65 -5.08 -35.28
CA LEU A 59 38.25 -4.58 -34.03
C LEU A 59 39.75 -4.32 -34.19
N GLU A 60 40.53 -5.24 -34.76
CA GLU A 60 41.96 -5.02 -35.03
C GLU A 60 42.19 -3.82 -35.97
N ASP A 61 41.33 -3.63 -36.97
CA ASP A 61 41.33 -2.46 -37.87
C ASP A 61 40.97 -1.17 -37.11
N LEU A 62 39.93 -1.18 -36.25
CA LEU A 62 39.52 -0.02 -35.46
C LEU A 62 40.61 0.40 -34.45
N PHE A 63 41.25 -0.54 -33.76
CA PHE A 63 42.39 -0.22 -32.88
C PHE A 63 43.53 0.44 -33.66
N GLN A 64 43.86 -0.07 -34.85
CA GLN A 64 44.86 0.54 -35.74
C GLN A 64 44.46 1.95 -36.22
N GLU A 65 43.19 2.20 -36.54
CA GLU A 65 42.68 3.52 -36.97
C GLU A 65 42.90 4.58 -35.88
N VAL A 66 42.69 4.24 -34.60
CA VAL A 66 42.95 5.15 -33.48
C VAL A 66 44.44 5.18 -33.06
N GLY A 67 45.28 4.30 -33.64
CA GLY A 67 46.72 4.24 -33.36
C GLY A 67 47.10 3.40 -32.14
N LEU A 68 46.19 2.56 -31.64
CA LEU A 68 46.41 1.65 -30.52
C LEU A 68 46.81 0.25 -31.01
N ILE A 69 47.58 -0.47 -30.19
CA ILE A 69 47.85 -1.90 -30.41
C ILE A 69 46.70 -2.70 -29.77
N PRO A 70 46.05 -3.64 -30.50
CA PRO A 70 45.04 -4.53 -29.91
C PRO A 70 45.63 -5.41 -28.79
N PRO A 71 44.97 -5.55 -27.62
CA PRO A 71 45.42 -6.46 -26.58
C PRO A 71 45.49 -7.92 -27.06
N GLU A 72 46.52 -8.68 -26.69
CA GLU A 72 46.60 -10.10 -27.05
C GLU A 72 45.43 -10.92 -26.45
N GLU A 73 44.92 -10.51 -25.29
CA GLU A 73 43.71 -11.04 -24.65
C GLU A 73 42.49 -11.03 -25.58
N MET A 74 42.38 -10.03 -26.46
CA MET A 74 41.27 -9.92 -27.41
C MET A 74 41.18 -11.14 -28.33
N LYS A 75 42.30 -11.84 -28.59
CA LYS A 75 42.37 -13.04 -29.44
C LYS A 75 41.86 -14.30 -28.74
N SER A 76 41.78 -14.31 -27.41
CA SER A 76 41.36 -15.48 -26.61
C SER A 76 40.07 -15.26 -25.80
N THR A 77 39.62 -14.01 -25.59
CA THR A 77 38.30 -13.72 -24.98
C THR A 77 37.13 -14.20 -25.83
N SER A 78 36.00 -14.53 -25.18
CA SER A 78 34.79 -14.99 -25.85
C SER A 78 34.10 -13.88 -26.66
N TRP A 79 33.26 -14.27 -27.64
CA TRP A 79 32.54 -13.32 -28.48
C TRP A 79 31.70 -12.30 -27.69
N SER A 80 31.09 -12.71 -26.58
CA SER A 80 30.30 -11.84 -25.70
C SER A 80 31.15 -10.82 -24.94
N GLN A 81 32.42 -11.13 -24.70
CA GLN A 81 33.40 -10.21 -24.09
C GLN A 81 34.02 -9.25 -25.11
N LEU A 82 33.98 -9.55 -26.42
CA LEU A 82 34.49 -8.65 -27.47
C LEU A 82 33.84 -7.26 -27.43
N LYS A 83 32.59 -7.14 -26.94
CA LYS A 83 31.92 -5.85 -26.74
C LYS A 83 32.72 -4.90 -25.86
N ASN A 84 33.43 -5.41 -24.86
CA ASN A 84 34.20 -4.58 -23.92
C ASN A 84 35.40 -3.90 -24.61
N PHE A 85 35.96 -4.53 -25.65
CA PHE A 85 37.05 -3.97 -26.44
C PHE A 85 36.58 -2.89 -27.44
N LEU A 86 35.28 -2.80 -27.77
CA LEU A 86 34.73 -1.67 -28.55
C LEU A 86 34.81 -0.34 -27.79
N VAL A 87 34.69 -0.38 -26.46
CA VAL A 87 34.57 0.80 -25.60
C VAL A 87 35.81 1.69 -25.70
N ILE A 88 37.00 1.08 -25.69
CA ILE A 88 38.31 1.74 -25.66
C ILE A 88 38.56 2.65 -26.88
N PRO A 89 38.58 2.15 -28.14
CA PRO A 89 38.80 3.01 -29.31
C PRO A 89 37.65 4.00 -29.52
N THR A 90 36.41 3.63 -29.16
CA THR A 90 35.25 4.53 -29.26
C THR A 90 35.37 5.71 -28.29
N GLN A 91 35.79 5.47 -27.04
CA GLN A 91 36.11 6.53 -26.08
C GLN A 91 37.24 7.42 -26.58
N LEU A 92 38.33 6.84 -27.08
CA LEU A 92 39.47 7.63 -27.56
C LEU A 92 39.13 8.48 -28.81
N MET A 93 38.28 7.98 -29.71
CA MET A 93 37.72 8.77 -30.82
C MET A 93 36.75 9.86 -30.37
N SER A 94 35.93 9.59 -29.33
CA SER A 94 35.10 10.61 -28.67
C SER A 94 35.98 11.72 -28.09
N ALA A 95 37.00 11.37 -27.31
CA ALA A 95 37.95 12.32 -26.72
C ALA A 95 38.67 13.16 -27.79
N ARG A 96 39.15 12.57 -28.90
CA ARG A 96 39.74 13.32 -30.03
C ARG A 96 38.76 14.33 -30.63
N THR A 97 37.52 13.90 -30.83
CA THR A 97 36.44 14.75 -31.37
C THR A 97 36.11 15.90 -30.40
N GLU A 98 36.20 15.65 -29.10
CA GLU A 98 35.89 16.62 -28.05
C GLU A 98 37.01 17.64 -27.84
N VAL A 99 38.29 17.21 -27.86
CA VAL A 99 39.46 18.13 -27.89
C VAL A 99 39.36 19.07 -29.11
N ALA A 100 39.04 18.53 -30.29
CA ALA A 100 38.87 19.33 -31.50
C ALA A 100 37.73 20.37 -31.36
N GLN A 101 36.61 20.00 -30.71
CA GLN A 101 35.54 20.94 -30.40
C GLN A 101 35.97 22.01 -29.38
N LEU A 102 36.71 21.65 -28.34
CA LEU A 102 37.25 22.62 -27.36
C LEU A 102 38.22 23.60 -28.03
N LYS A 103 39.14 23.12 -28.89
CA LYS A 103 40.01 23.99 -29.70
C LYS A 103 39.20 24.88 -30.64
N GLN A 104 38.17 24.36 -31.30
CA GLN A 104 37.30 25.16 -32.18
C GLN A 104 36.53 26.24 -31.40
N HIS A 105 36.02 25.91 -30.21
CA HIS A 105 35.25 26.84 -29.39
C HIS A 105 36.14 27.93 -28.79
N LEU A 106 37.31 27.57 -28.25
CA LEU A 106 38.30 28.51 -27.73
C LEU A 106 38.83 29.45 -28.84
N ASN A 107 39.10 28.94 -30.04
CA ASN A 107 39.47 29.78 -31.20
C ASN A 107 38.32 30.66 -31.71
N SER A 108 37.07 30.50 -31.25
CA SER A 108 35.95 31.41 -31.53
C SER A 108 35.91 32.62 -30.59
N ALA A 109 36.77 32.68 -29.56
CA ALA A 109 36.89 33.85 -28.70
C ALA A 109 37.47 35.05 -29.47
N THR A 110 36.79 36.19 -29.40
CA THR A 110 37.13 37.43 -30.11
C THR A 110 38.11 38.33 -29.36
N SER A 111 38.35 38.04 -28.08
CA SER A 111 39.50 38.53 -27.30
C SER A 111 40.36 37.34 -26.84
N ARG A 112 41.63 37.62 -26.54
CA ARG A 112 42.61 36.68 -25.98
C ARG A 112 43.23 37.21 -24.67
N GLU A 113 42.54 38.14 -24.02
CA GLU A 113 42.95 38.71 -22.73
C GLU A 113 42.47 37.82 -21.57
N GLY A 114 43.12 37.93 -20.41
CA GLY A 114 42.85 37.07 -19.25
C GLY A 114 43.39 35.65 -19.45
N ASP A 115 42.64 34.66 -19.00
CA ASP A 115 43.11 33.27 -18.80
C ASP A 115 43.29 32.45 -20.10
N PHE A 116 43.23 33.10 -21.27
CA PHE A 116 43.29 32.46 -22.59
C PHE A 116 44.51 31.54 -22.77
N GLU A 117 45.71 31.99 -22.39
CA GLU A 117 46.92 31.18 -22.57
C GLU A 117 46.97 29.99 -21.60
N GLN A 118 46.39 30.10 -20.40
CA GLN A 118 46.27 28.98 -19.46
C GLN A 118 45.31 27.92 -20.02
N ILE A 119 44.10 28.33 -20.41
CA ILE A 119 43.08 27.43 -20.96
C ILE A 119 43.57 26.81 -22.28
N SER A 120 44.23 27.57 -23.16
CA SER A 120 44.85 27.02 -24.37
C SER A 120 45.91 25.97 -24.03
N THR A 121 46.80 26.26 -23.07
CA THR A 121 47.85 25.31 -22.65
C THR A 121 47.26 24.01 -22.10
N GLN A 122 46.15 24.08 -21.35
CA GLN A 122 45.44 22.90 -20.86
C GLN A 122 44.76 22.11 -21.99
N VAL A 123 44.15 22.77 -22.98
CA VAL A 123 43.58 22.09 -24.17
C VAL A 123 44.68 21.48 -25.05
N ASP A 124 45.83 22.14 -25.19
CA ASP A 124 47.01 21.61 -25.89
C ASP A 124 47.62 20.38 -25.16
N GLN A 125 47.63 20.39 -23.82
CA GLN A 125 48.02 19.22 -23.01
C GLN A 125 47.08 18.03 -23.20
N LEU A 126 45.75 18.26 -23.20
CA LEU A 126 44.76 17.23 -23.50
C LEU A 126 44.92 16.69 -24.94
N GLU A 127 45.24 17.53 -25.92
CA GLU A 127 45.51 17.09 -27.29
C GLU A 127 46.73 16.17 -27.39
N ILE A 128 47.82 16.50 -26.70
CA ILE A 128 49.02 15.63 -26.63
C ILE A 128 48.64 14.30 -25.97
N LEU A 129 47.98 14.34 -24.81
CA LEU A 129 47.62 13.18 -24.00
C LEU A 129 46.64 12.22 -24.70
N VAL A 130 45.76 12.75 -25.56
CA VAL A 130 44.81 12.00 -26.39
C VAL A 130 45.42 11.50 -27.72
N ASN A 131 46.51 12.11 -28.19
CA ASN A 131 47.26 11.64 -29.36
C ASN A 131 48.33 10.59 -28.99
N GLU A 132 48.98 10.73 -27.83
CA GLU A 132 49.97 9.78 -27.28
C GLU A 132 49.34 8.70 -26.38
N ALA A 133 48.01 8.56 -26.42
CA ALA A 133 47.26 7.63 -25.59
C ALA A 133 47.73 6.16 -25.75
N SER A 134 47.91 5.48 -24.62
CA SER A 134 48.29 4.07 -24.54
C SER A 134 47.27 3.28 -23.69
N LEU A 135 47.48 1.98 -23.52
CA LEU A 135 46.61 1.11 -22.72
C LEU A 135 47.23 0.81 -21.34
N PRO A 136 46.47 0.91 -20.23
CA PRO A 136 45.09 1.37 -20.15
C PRO A 136 44.96 2.90 -20.38
N LEU A 137 43.79 3.34 -20.87
CA LEU A 137 43.51 4.76 -21.08
C LEU A 137 43.59 5.54 -19.75
N ASN A 138 44.15 6.75 -19.80
CA ASN A 138 44.15 7.69 -18.68
C ASN A 138 42.70 8.12 -18.35
N SER A 139 42.36 8.27 -17.06
CA SER A 139 41.07 8.76 -16.57
C SER A 139 40.62 10.08 -17.22
N GLU A 140 41.54 11.01 -17.49
CA GLU A 140 41.24 12.27 -18.18
C GLU A 140 40.63 12.05 -19.58
N ILE A 141 41.11 11.02 -20.31
CA ILE A 141 40.55 10.63 -21.63
C ILE A 141 39.13 10.09 -21.46
N ILE A 142 38.87 9.31 -20.41
CA ILE A 142 37.58 8.68 -20.14
C ILE A 142 36.55 9.74 -19.72
N GLU A 143 36.93 10.68 -18.85
CA GLU A 143 36.10 11.81 -18.44
C GLU A 143 35.79 12.77 -19.61
N LEU A 144 36.77 13.02 -20.48
CA LEU A 144 36.59 13.85 -21.67
C LEU A 144 35.70 13.16 -22.71
N ALA A 145 35.91 11.86 -22.96
CA ALA A 145 35.05 11.05 -23.83
C ALA A 145 33.60 10.98 -23.34
N GLY A 146 33.40 11.03 -22.01
CA GLY A 146 32.10 11.04 -21.34
C GLY A 146 31.48 12.43 -21.12
N LYS A 147 32.10 13.52 -21.61
CA LYS A 147 31.65 14.92 -21.43
C LYS A 147 31.49 15.35 -19.97
N ARG A 148 32.45 14.96 -19.11
CA ARG A 148 32.50 15.29 -17.68
C ARG A 148 33.72 16.12 -17.27
N HIS A 149 34.69 16.30 -18.16
CA HIS A 149 35.96 16.97 -17.87
C HIS A 149 35.76 18.48 -17.61
N PRO A 150 36.32 19.06 -16.53
CA PRO A 150 35.98 20.43 -16.08
C PRO A 150 36.31 21.54 -17.09
N LEU A 151 37.32 21.34 -17.95
CA LEU A 151 37.65 22.28 -19.03
C LEU A 151 36.48 22.58 -19.99
N GLN A 152 35.46 21.73 -20.08
CA GLN A 152 34.29 21.98 -20.93
C GLN A 152 33.48 23.21 -20.45
N SER A 153 33.30 23.33 -19.13
CA SER A 153 32.74 24.51 -18.48
C SER A 153 33.68 25.71 -18.65
N GLU A 154 34.96 25.56 -18.32
CA GLU A 154 35.94 26.67 -18.34
C GLU A 154 36.08 27.32 -19.73
N VAL A 155 36.20 26.52 -20.79
CA VAL A 155 36.25 27.02 -22.18
C VAL A 155 34.95 27.74 -22.56
N THR A 156 33.80 27.22 -22.11
CA THR A 156 32.48 27.80 -22.44
C THR A 156 32.24 29.12 -21.71
N GLU A 157 32.54 29.17 -20.41
CA GLU A 157 32.45 30.38 -19.59
C GLU A 157 33.43 31.47 -20.05
N TYR A 158 34.65 31.09 -20.45
CA TYR A 158 35.62 32.02 -21.05
C TYR A 158 35.09 32.61 -22.36
N VAL A 159 34.61 31.77 -23.29
CA VAL A 159 34.08 32.22 -24.59
C VAL A 159 32.85 33.12 -24.42
N GLU A 160 31.96 32.81 -23.48
CA GLU A 160 30.85 33.71 -23.13
C GLU A 160 31.34 35.04 -22.54
N SER A 161 32.32 35.01 -21.64
CA SER A 161 32.85 36.21 -21.00
C SER A 161 33.56 37.14 -21.98
N ALA A 162 34.34 36.58 -22.91
CA ALA A 162 34.94 37.34 -24.02
C ALA A 162 33.86 38.00 -24.91
N ARG A 163 32.77 37.29 -25.23
CA ARG A 163 31.62 37.86 -25.97
C ARG A 163 30.92 38.98 -25.19
N LYS A 164 30.73 38.82 -23.87
CA LYS A 164 30.12 39.84 -22.99
C LYS A 164 30.99 41.10 -22.93
N ILE A 165 32.32 40.97 -22.81
CA ILE A 165 33.27 42.09 -22.84
C ILE A 165 33.22 42.81 -24.21
N GLN A 166 33.21 42.07 -25.32
CA GLN A 166 33.12 42.66 -26.66
C GLN A 166 31.80 43.43 -26.87
N ALA A 167 30.68 42.93 -26.34
CA ALA A 167 29.38 43.61 -26.39
C ALA A 167 29.31 44.86 -25.49
N ALA A 168 30.12 44.92 -24.42
CA ALA A 168 30.18 46.06 -23.49
C ALA A 168 31.10 47.20 -23.97
N ALA A 169 31.93 46.97 -24.99
CA ALA A 169 32.84 47.98 -25.54
C ALA A 169 32.04 49.15 -26.18
N PRO A 170 32.13 50.40 -25.67
CA PRO A 170 31.32 51.50 -26.16
C PRO A 170 31.75 51.91 -27.58
N VAL A 171 30.81 51.84 -28.53
CA VAL A 171 31.04 52.21 -29.93
C VAL A 171 31.38 53.70 -30.04
N SER A 172 32.65 54.00 -30.31
CA SER A 172 33.22 55.35 -30.45
C SER A 172 32.65 56.09 -31.67
N ARG A 173 31.44 56.65 -31.56
CA ARG A 173 30.90 57.56 -32.57
C ARG A 173 31.63 58.91 -32.51
N GLU A 174 32.43 59.21 -33.52
CA GLU A 174 32.98 60.55 -33.73
C GLU A 174 31.83 61.56 -33.98
N PRO A 175 31.91 62.78 -33.40
CA PRO A 175 30.83 63.78 -33.51
C PRO A 175 30.97 64.67 -34.75
N SER A 176 30.07 64.51 -35.72
CA SER A 176 29.84 65.54 -36.75
C SER A 176 28.93 66.65 -36.22
N THR A 177 29.35 67.91 -36.36
CA THR A 177 28.74 69.07 -35.72
C THR A 177 27.49 69.61 -36.43
N PRO A 178 26.56 70.30 -35.71
CA PRO A 178 25.20 70.58 -36.20
C PRO A 178 25.04 71.99 -36.82
N LEU A 179 23.96 72.19 -37.59
CA LEU A 179 23.42 73.53 -37.86
C LEU A 179 21.87 73.58 -37.93
N ARG A 180 21.34 74.49 -37.10
CA ARG A 180 20.12 75.31 -37.26
C ARG A 180 18.70 74.74 -37.05
N ASP A 181 18.03 75.45 -36.14
CA ASP A 181 16.68 76.05 -36.24
C ASP A 181 15.51 75.13 -36.61
N LEU A 182 14.57 74.86 -35.69
CA LEU A 182 13.54 75.85 -35.34
C LEU A 182 12.79 75.59 -34.00
N LYS A 183 12.14 76.66 -33.54
CA LYS A 183 11.16 76.80 -32.43
C LYS A 183 10.08 75.69 -32.45
N TYR A 184 9.52 75.24 -31.32
CA TYR A 184 8.53 75.98 -30.50
C TYR A 184 8.27 75.30 -29.13
N THR A 185 7.87 76.10 -28.11
CA THR A 185 6.94 75.85 -26.96
C THR A 185 6.63 74.43 -26.42
N SER A 186 6.38 74.18 -25.13
CA SER A 186 5.98 75.10 -24.02
C SER A 186 6.05 74.41 -22.64
N LEU A 187 6.40 75.20 -21.60
CA LEU A 187 6.06 75.11 -20.15
C LEU A 187 6.22 73.75 -19.41
N PHE A 188 7.18 73.64 -18.48
CA PHE A 188 7.17 74.08 -17.05
C PHE A 188 6.26 73.18 -16.17
N ASP A 189 6.78 72.37 -15.24
CA ASP A 189 7.40 72.67 -13.91
C ASP A 189 6.32 72.78 -12.79
N PHE A 190 6.52 72.56 -11.47
CA PHE A 190 7.62 72.15 -10.54
C PHE A 190 6.89 71.51 -9.30
N GLU A 191 7.41 71.08 -8.13
CA GLU A 191 8.69 71.02 -7.38
C GLU A 191 8.52 69.79 -6.41
N LYS A 192 9.45 68.91 -6.00
CA LYS A 192 10.85 68.95 -5.50
C LYS A 192 11.03 69.41 -4.03
N SER A 193 11.27 68.42 -3.14
CA SER A 193 11.98 68.50 -1.84
C SER A 193 12.29 67.06 -1.37
N GLU A 194 13.47 66.62 -0.93
CA GLU A 194 14.38 67.12 0.14
C GLU A 194 13.74 67.02 1.55
N SER A 195 14.35 66.44 2.60
CA SER A 195 15.72 65.89 2.79
C SER A 195 15.81 64.81 3.91
N ALA A 196 17.01 64.25 4.14
CA ALA A 196 17.35 63.25 5.19
C ALA A 196 17.49 63.91 6.62
N PRO A 197 17.91 63.25 7.75
CA PRO A 197 18.96 62.21 7.89
C PRO A 197 18.71 61.06 8.92
N LEU A 198 19.78 60.30 9.25
CA LEU A 198 19.84 59.17 10.18
C LEU A 198 19.86 59.58 11.67
N SER A 199 19.57 58.62 12.57
CA SER A 199 20.10 58.61 13.94
C SER A 199 20.24 57.20 14.54
N ASP A 200 21.38 56.97 15.17
CA ASP A 200 21.90 55.80 15.89
C ASP A 200 20.92 54.92 16.69
N PHE A 201 21.19 53.60 16.69
CA PHE A 201 20.75 52.66 17.74
C PHE A 201 21.82 52.56 18.84
N LYS A 202 21.42 52.42 20.12
CA LYS A 202 22.33 52.10 21.22
C LYS A 202 21.68 51.30 22.34
N GLU A 203 22.51 50.60 23.11
CA GLU A 203 22.12 49.65 24.16
C GLU A 203 21.72 50.33 25.48
N GLN A 204 20.74 49.75 26.19
CA GLN A 204 20.81 49.27 27.59
C GLN A 204 19.42 48.71 27.98
N THR A 205 19.23 47.51 28.57
CA THR A 205 19.72 46.93 29.83
C THR A 205 18.93 47.37 31.07
N GLU A 206 17.94 46.55 31.47
CA GLU A 206 17.44 46.28 32.84
C GLU A 206 16.40 45.14 32.69
N GLN A 207 16.53 43.96 33.31
CA GLN A 207 16.51 43.55 34.74
C GLN A 207 15.11 43.19 35.29
N ILE A 208 15.09 42.05 35.98
CA ILE A 208 13.94 41.30 36.49
C ILE A 208 13.45 41.92 37.81
N PRO A 209 12.14 41.85 38.11
CA PRO A 209 11.75 41.19 39.37
C PRO A 209 10.73 40.06 39.19
N THR A 210 10.94 39.03 40.00
CA THR A 210 10.05 37.88 40.24
C THR A 210 8.76 38.31 40.95
N GLU A 211 7.64 37.63 40.69
CA GLU A 211 6.74 37.16 41.77
C GLU A 211 5.72 36.11 41.26
N SER A 212 5.16 35.33 42.18
CA SER A 212 4.21 34.22 41.99
C SER A 212 3.63 33.85 43.38
N PRO A 213 2.59 33.00 43.48
CA PRO A 213 1.30 33.02 42.77
C PRO A 213 0.12 33.00 43.78
N GLU A 214 -1.07 33.47 43.39
CA GLU A 214 -2.31 33.21 44.15
C GLU A 214 -3.48 32.83 43.23
N ASP A 215 -4.46 32.15 43.82
CA ASP A 215 -5.54 31.40 43.15
C ASP A 215 -6.64 32.29 42.54
N GLU A 216 -7.38 31.76 41.56
CA GLU A 216 -8.77 32.19 41.33
C GLU A 216 -9.65 31.04 40.79
N GLU A 217 -10.62 30.59 41.60
CA GLU A 217 -11.68 29.66 41.18
C GLU A 217 -12.73 30.40 40.34
N ILE A 218 -13.05 29.93 39.12
CA ILE A 218 -14.22 30.41 38.37
C ILE A 218 -15.07 29.24 37.89
N SER A 219 -16.16 28.99 38.62
CA SER A 219 -17.23 28.05 38.24
C SER A 219 -17.97 28.51 36.98
N GLN A 220 -18.11 27.64 35.98
CA GLN A 220 -19.02 27.88 34.85
C GLN A 220 -20.34 27.15 35.04
N THR A 221 -21.41 27.93 35.20
CA THR A 221 -22.79 27.43 35.32
C THR A 221 -23.35 27.02 33.96
N VAL A 222 -23.63 25.74 33.77
CA VAL A 222 -24.38 25.25 32.60
C VAL A 222 -25.87 25.58 32.75
N SER A 223 -26.45 26.21 31.74
CA SER A 223 -27.90 26.42 31.60
C SER A 223 -28.38 25.78 30.29
N PRO A 224 -29.53 25.06 30.27
CA PRO A 224 -30.02 24.38 29.08
C PRO A 224 -30.70 25.36 28.09
N PRO A 225 -30.69 25.06 26.78
CA PRO A 225 -31.43 25.83 25.78
C PRO A 225 -32.94 25.58 25.87
N GLU A 226 -33.75 26.63 25.68
CA GLU A 226 -35.21 26.56 25.74
C GLU A 226 -35.85 25.99 24.47
N LEU A 227 -37.02 25.36 24.62
CA LEU A 227 -37.86 24.88 23.53
C LEU A 227 -38.68 26.03 22.93
N ILE A 228 -38.58 26.26 21.63
CA ILE A 228 -39.47 27.16 20.87
C ILE A 228 -40.59 26.30 20.23
N PRO A 229 -41.87 26.69 20.35
CA PRO A 229 -43.00 25.83 19.99
C PRO A 229 -43.33 25.80 18.50
N LEU A 230 -44.06 24.77 18.09
CA LEU A 230 -44.74 24.70 16.80
C LEU A 230 -45.80 25.81 16.66
N THR A 231 -45.98 26.26 15.42
CA THR A 231 -47.21 26.89 14.93
C THR A 231 -47.56 26.25 13.59
N ASP A 232 -48.73 25.64 13.54
CA ASP A 232 -49.40 25.26 12.29
C ASP A 232 -50.07 26.52 11.66
N ASP A 233 -50.83 26.30 10.59
CA ASP A 233 -51.56 27.29 9.77
C ASP A 233 -50.68 28.24 8.90
N ASP A 234 -50.50 27.86 7.63
CA ASP A 234 -51.30 28.52 6.60
C ASP A 234 -51.62 27.56 5.43
N LEU A 235 -52.76 27.77 4.76
CA LEU A 235 -53.27 26.92 3.68
C LEU A 235 -53.19 27.66 2.34
N GLY A 236 -52.47 27.09 1.37
CA GLY A 236 -52.32 27.65 0.02
C GLY A 236 -52.46 26.58 -1.06
N ASP A 237 -53.69 26.28 -1.47
CA ASP A 237 -53.95 25.61 -2.74
C ASP A 237 -53.56 26.55 -3.89
N ASP A 238 -52.68 26.10 -4.78
CA ASP A 238 -52.65 26.60 -6.15
C ASP A 238 -52.25 25.48 -7.13
N PHE A 239 -53.20 25.06 -7.97
CA PHE A 239 -53.03 24.00 -8.95
C PHE A 239 -52.44 24.57 -10.24
N ILE A 240 -51.20 24.18 -10.59
CA ILE A 240 -50.74 24.19 -11.99
C ILE A 240 -50.16 22.82 -12.32
N PHE A 241 -50.93 22.04 -13.07
CA PHE A 241 -50.40 20.99 -13.93
C PHE A 241 -50.00 21.64 -15.26
N ASP A 242 -48.79 21.38 -15.73
CA ASP A 242 -48.46 21.15 -17.14
C ASP A 242 -47.03 20.57 -17.25
N ASP A 243 -46.63 20.13 -18.45
CA ASP A 243 -45.36 19.47 -18.81
C ASP A 243 -45.16 18.02 -18.31
N ILE A 244 -45.99 17.11 -18.85
CA ILE A 244 -45.69 15.67 -18.96
C ILE A 244 -45.37 15.31 -20.41
N GLU A 245 -44.10 15.45 -20.78
CA GLU A 245 -43.40 14.88 -21.95
C GLU A 245 -41.92 15.33 -21.84
N GLU A 246 -40.88 14.61 -22.24
CA GLU A 246 -40.76 13.39 -23.04
C GLU A 246 -39.48 12.62 -22.61
N ASN A 247 -39.61 11.35 -22.22
CA ASN A 247 -38.48 10.40 -22.13
C ASN A 247 -38.99 8.96 -22.01
N ARG A 248 -39.28 8.34 -23.16
CA ARG A 248 -39.51 6.89 -23.26
C ARG A 248 -38.19 6.22 -23.66
N ASP A 249 -37.53 5.57 -22.70
CA ASP A 249 -36.53 4.57 -23.05
C ASP A 249 -37.22 3.45 -23.85
N GLU A 250 -36.81 3.29 -25.11
CA GLU A 250 -37.29 2.21 -25.97
C GLU A 250 -36.79 0.86 -25.46
N LYS A 251 -37.60 0.21 -24.61
CA LYS A 251 -37.45 -1.21 -24.32
C LYS A 251 -37.63 -1.99 -25.62
N GLN A 252 -36.51 -2.29 -26.29
CA GLN A 252 -36.47 -3.19 -27.43
C GLN A 252 -37.03 -4.56 -27.01
N ILE A 253 -38.29 -4.81 -27.38
CA ILE A 253 -38.90 -6.13 -27.29
C ILE A 253 -38.26 -6.96 -28.40
N LEU A 254 -37.16 -7.66 -28.05
CA LEU A 254 -36.54 -8.65 -28.92
C LEU A 254 -37.63 -9.58 -29.46
N THR A 255 -37.69 -9.73 -30.77
CA THR A 255 -38.63 -10.65 -31.40
C THR A 255 -38.33 -12.08 -30.96
N SER A 256 -39.35 -12.95 -31.00
CA SER A 256 -39.16 -14.37 -30.67
C SER A 256 -38.13 -15.06 -31.57
N THR A 257 -37.83 -14.49 -32.74
CA THR A 257 -36.74 -14.90 -33.64
C THR A 257 -35.37 -14.44 -33.11
N GLU A 258 -35.16 -13.14 -32.84
CA GLU A 258 -33.86 -12.64 -32.34
C GLU A 258 -33.46 -13.24 -30.99
N LEU A 259 -34.45 -13.61 -30.16
CA LEU A 259 -34.21 -14.30 -28.90
C LEU A 259 -33.89 -15.79 -29.10
N HIS A 260 -34.39 -16.43 -30.16
CA HIS A 260 -34.03 -17.80 -30.53
C HIS A 260 -32.64 -17.85 -31.16
N ASP A 261 -32.33 -16.94 -32.09
CA ASP A 261 -31.01 -16.79 -32.74
C ASP A 261 -29.89 -16.59 -31.69
N ARG A 262 -30.17 -15.84 -30.62
CA ARG A 262 -29.25 -15.67 -29.48
C ARG A 262 -29.06 -16.94 -28.63
N ILE A 263 -30.11 -17.73 -28.44
CA ILE A 263 -29.99 -19.03 -27.73
C ILE A 263 -29.18 -20.00 -28.58
N GLU A 264 -29.41 -20.06 -29.90
CA GLU A 264 -28.67 -20.95 -30.81
C GLU A 264 -27.19 -20.56 -30.91
N GLN A 265 -26.87 -19.26 -30.95
CA GLN A 265 -25.48 -18.79 -30.82
C GLN A 265 -24.84 -19.15 -29.47
N GLN A 266 -25.59 -19.08 -28.37
CA GLN A 266 -25.06 -19.44 -27.05
C GLN A 266 -24.82 -20.95 -26.93
N GLU A 267 -25.72 -21.79 -27.44
CA GLU A 267 -25.49 -23.24 -27.54
C GLU A 267 -24.26 -23.58 -28.42
N GLU A 268 -23.99 -22.83 -29.48
CA GLU A 268 -22.80 -23.04 -30.32
C GLU A 268 -21.49 -22.63 -29.60
N ILE A 269 -21.52 -21.56 -28.79
CA ILE A 269 -20.41 -21.18 -27.90
C ILE A 269 -20.17 -22.24 -26.82
N GLU A 270 -21.23 -22.73 -26.16
CA GLU A 270 -21.11 -23.77 -25.12
C GLU A 270 -20.62 -25.11 -25.71
N ARG A 271 -21.07 -25.49 -26.93
CA ARG A 271 -20.55 -26.66 -27.66
C ARG A 271 -19.08 -26.53 -28.05
N THR A 272 -18.63 -25.35 -28.47
CA THR A 272 -17.22 -25.14 -28.86
C THR A 272 -16.28 -25.07 -27.65
N GLN A 273 -16.74 -24.53 -26.52
CA GLN A 273 -15.99 -24.60 -25.24
C GLN A 273 -15.89 -26.04 -24.73
N ALA A 274 -17.00 -26.79 -24.67
CA ALA A 274 -16.99 -28.20 -24.25
C ALA A 274 -16.10 -29.08 -25.15
N ALA A 275 -15.98 -28.77 -26.44
CA ALA A 275 -15.06 -29.46 -27.34
C ALA A 275 -13.58 -29.21 -26.97
N GLN A 276 -13.20 -27.98 -26.62
CA GLN A 276 -11.82 -27.64 -26.23
C GLN A 276 -11.42 -28.29 -24.89
N GLU A 277 -12.32 -28.33 -23.91
CA GLU A 277 -12.07 -29.03 -22.64
C GLU A 277 -11.89 -30.56 -22.83
N HIS A 278 -12.57 -31.14 -23.82
CA HIS A 278 -12.47 -32.56 -24.15
C HIS A 278 -11.21 -32.93 -24.96
N GLU A 279 -10.53 -31.96 -25.59
CA GLU A 279 -9.17 -32.14 -26.13
C GLU A 279 -8.11 -31.99 -25.03
N LEU A 280 -8.20 -30.96 -24.19
CA LEU A 280 -7.24 -30.70 -23.10
C LEU A 280 -7.13 -31.83 -22.06
N THR A 281 -8.19 -32.61 -21.88
CA THR A 281 -8.21 -33.76 -20.97
C THR A 281 -7.58 -35.03 -21.55
N ARG A 282 -7.16 -35.03 -22.83
CA ARG A 282 -6.71 -36.25 -23.53
C ARG A 282 -5.20 -36.53 -23.42
N ASP A 283 -4.38 -35.52 -23.17
CA ASP A 283 -2.91 -35.66 -23.04
C ASP A 283 -2.45 -36.01 -21.61
N SER A 284 -3.37 -36.10 -20.64
CA SER A 284 -3.08 -36.46 -19.25
C SER A 284 -3.08 -37.98 -19.01
N VAL A 285 -2.27 -38.72 -19.76
CA VAL A 285 -2.10 -40.18 -19.58
C VAL A 285 -0.62 -40.55 -19.50
N PHE A 286 -0.06 -40.47 -18.29
CA PHE A 286 0.96 -41.40 -17.83
C PHE A 286 0.69 -41.75 -16.36
N ASP A 287 0.90 -43.02 -16.04
CA ASP A 287 0.41 -43.71 -14.84
C ASP A 287 1.61 -44.37 -14.11
N ASP A 288 1.39 -44.80 -12.87
CA ASP A 288 2.38 -45.31 -11.90
C ASP A 288 3.62 -46.07 -12.46
N SER A 289 4.81 -45.70 -11.96
CA SER A 289 5.97 -46.60 -11.93
C SER A 289 6.89 -46.34 -10.73
N ASP A 290 6.61 -47.00 -9.61
CA ASP A 290 7.51 -47.08 -8.45
C ASP A 290 8.71 -48.03 -8.69
N ASP A 291 9.78 -47.75 -7.94
CA ASP A 291 10.81 -48.70 -7.47
C ASP A 291 11.92 -49.22 -8.43
N ILE A 292 12.93 -49.84 -7.77
CA ILE A 292 14.06 -50.66 -8.28
C ILE A 292 15.34 -49.96 -8.82
N PHE A 293 16.49 -50.30 -8.18
CA PHE A 293 17.91 -50.01 -8.50
C PHE A 293 18.44 -48.57 -8.25
N SER A 294 19.65 -48.33 -7.72
CA SER A 294 20.54 -49.17 -6.88
C SER A 294 21.70 -48.34 -6.28
N GLU A 295 22.42 -48.88 -5.29
CA GLU A 295 23.68 -48.32 -4.77
C GLU A 295 24.89 -48.46 -5.72
N GLU A 296 26.02 -47.86 -5.28
CA GLU A 296 27.43 -48.09 -5.67
C GLU A 296 28.03 -47.46 -6.95
N SER A 297 28.79 -46.36 -6.75
CA SER A 297 30.29 -46.38 -6.72
C SER A 297 31.02 -45.29 -7.52
N LEU A 298 32.30 -45.06 -7.12
CA LEU A 298 33.35 -44.23 -7.74
C LEU A 298 33.11 -42.70 -7.75
N LYS A 299 33.84 -41.85 -7.01
CA LYS A 299 35.31 -41.60 -6.85
C LYS A 299 35.95 -40.70 -7.91
N THR A 300 36.57 -39.63 -7.39
CA THR A 300 37.76 -38.92 -7.89
C THR A 300 37.73 -38.33 -9.31
N THR A 301 37.71 -36.99 -9.36
CA THR A 301 38.95 -36.23 -9.66
C THR A 301 38.89 -34.85 -9.00
N SER A 302 40.07 -34.28 -8.68
CA SER A 302 40.21 -32.95 -8.09
C SER A 302 41.38 -32.24 -8.75
N GLU A 303 41.12 -31.23 -9.59
CA GLU A 303 42.20 -30.48 -10.24
C GLU A 303 41.88 -28.99 -10.39
N THR A 304 42.28 -28.23 -9.37
CA THR A 304 43.23 -27.11 -9.49
C THR A 304 43.06 -26.15 -10.68
N ILE A 305 42.32 -25.06 -10.45
CA ILE A 305 42.70 -23.73 -10.98
C ILE A 305 42.75 -22.74 -9.80
N ARG A 306 43.92 -22.11 -9.58
CA ARG A 306 44.17 -21.17 -8.48
C ARG A 306 44.71 -19.86 -9.05
N GLY A 307 43.84 -18.88 -9.27
CA GLY A 307 44.16 -17.58 -9.89
C GLY A 307 44.13 -16.42 -8.88
N SER A 308 45.29 -15.84 -8.58
CA SER A 308 45.52 -14.86 -7.51
C SER A 308 44.79 -13.52 -7.65
N ARG A 309 44.19 -13.02 -6.56
CA ARG A 309 44.21 -11.59 -6.16
C ARG A 309 43.74 -11.38 -4.71
N SER A 310 44.08 -10.22 -4.15
CA SER A 310 43.78 -9.74 -2.77
C SER A 310 44.41 -10.53 -1.61
N THR A 311 45.66 -10.23 -1.28
CA THR A 311 46.33 -10.63 -0.03
C THR A 311 46.04 -9.67 1.14
N ASP A 312 45.66 -8.43 0.83
CA ASP A 312 45.88 -7.32 1.76
C ASP A 312 44.72 -7.17 2.76
N ILE A 313 43.52 -7.61 2.37
CA ILE A 313 42.33 -7.66 3.25
C ILE A 313 42.46 -8.78 4.31
N GLN A 314 43.21 -9.86 4.02
CA GLN A 314 43.36 -10.96 4.99
C GLN A 314 44.21 -10.57 6.21
N GLN A 315 45.12 -9.60 6.09
CA GLN A 315 45.96 -9.17 7.21
C GLN A 315 45.18 -8.33 8.23
N GLU A 316 44.23 -7.50 7.80
CA GLU A 316 43.38 -6.70 8.71
C GLU A 316 42.39 -7.58 9.49
N ILE A 317 41.84 -8.60 8.82
CA ILE A 317 41.00 -9.62 9.46
C ILE A 317 41.81 -10.48 10.45
N GLN A 318 43.04 -10.88 10.10
CA GLN A 318 43.90 -11.64 11.02
C GLN A 318 44.44 -10.79 12.18
N ALA A 319 44.66 -9.50 12.02
CA ALA A 319 44.97 -8.60 13.14
C ALA A 319 43.81 -8.56 14.16
N SER A 320 42.57 -8.61 13.69
CA SER A 320 41.36 -8.56 14.52
C SER A 320 41.03 -9.88 15.26
N LEU A 321 41.60 -11.01 14.81
CA LEU A 321 41.31 -12.34 15.36
C LEU A 321 42.34 -12.86 16.38
N ASN A 322 43.46 -12.17 16.58
CA ASN A 322 44.58 -12.64 17.42
C ASN A 322 44.52 -12.17 18.90
N SER A 323 43.37 -11.71 19.39
CA SER A 323 43.21 -11.27 20.80
C SER A 323 41.92 -11.76 21.44
N GLY A 324 41.86 -13.05 21.74
CA GLY A 324 40.80 -13.67 22.54
C GLY A 324 40.73 -15.18 22.34
N GLU A 325 40.88 -15.95 23.41
CA GLU A 325 40.55 -17.38 23.39
C GLU A 325 39.03 -17.51 23.26
N ALA A 326 38.57 -17.94 22.08
CA ALA A 326 37.17 -18.17 21.78
C ALA A 326 36.99 -19.58 21.23
N GLU A 327 36.10 -20.35 21.86
CA GLU A 327 35.72 -21.69 21.40
C GLU A 327 35.06 -21.59 20.03
N THR A 328 35.49 -22.41 19.08
CA THR A 328 34.88 -22.48 17.75
C THR A 328 33.56 -23.25 17.81
N GLU A 329 32.51 -22.61 18.35
CA GLU A 329 31.14 -22.97 17.99
C GLU A 329 30.97 -22.76 16.49
N GLU A 330 30.73 -23.84 15.74
CA GLU A 330 30.38 -23.75 14.32
C GLU A 330 29.02 -23.05 14.19
N ILE A 331 29.03 -21.79 13.75
CA ILE A 331 27.80 -21.03 13.51
C ILE A 331 27.13 -21.62 12.25
N PRO A 332 25.92 -22.19 12.34
CA PRO A 332 25.25 -22.74 11.16
C PRO A 332 24.94 -21.62 10.16
N VAL A 333 25.38 -21.83 8.92
CA VAL A 333 25.18 -20.90 7.80
C VAL A 333 23.78 -21.10 7.23
N PHE A 334 23.04 -20.01 7.05
CA PHE A 334 21.72 -19.94 6.38
C PHE A 334 20.72 -21.02 6.79
N LEU A 335 19.94 -20.72 7.85
CA LEU A 335 18.58 -21.26 7.92
C LEU A 335 17.73 -20.54 6.85
N SER A 336 17.40 -21.26 5.78
CA SER A 336 16.17 -21.04 5.02
C SER A 336 14.96 -21.00 5.96
N GLN A 337 13.87 -20.35 5.56
CA GLN A 337 12.64 -20.29 6.37
C GLN A 337 11.83 -21.59 6.32
N GLU A 338 12.51 -22.72 6.49
CA GLU A 338 11.90 -24.02 6.75
C GLU A 338 11.24 -23.99 8.13
N GLN A 339 9.93 -23.72 8.12
CA GLN A 339 8.95 -24.13 9.12
C GLN A 339 9.48 -24.25 10.57
N ILE A 340 10.00 -23.15 11.12
CA ILE A 340 10.16 -23.03 12.57
C ILE A 340 8.75 -23.14 13.16
N GLU A 341 8.44 -24.27 13.77
CA GLU A 341 7.16 -24.52 14.41
C GLU A 341 6.97 -23.48 15.53
N ILE A 342 6.09 -22.50 15.28
CA ILE A 342 5.94 -21.36 16.16
C ILE A 342 5.26 -21.82 17.44
N ASP A 343 6.01 -21.85 18.54
CA ASP A 343 5.50 -22.16 19.87
C ASP A 343 4.50 -21.10 20.36
N TYR A 344 3.23 -21.31 20.01
CA TYR A 344 2.10 -20.50 20.46
C TYR A 344 1.74 -20.71 21.94
N SER A 345 2.36 -21.67 22.64
CA SER A 345 2.02 -21.93 24.05
C SER A 345 2.31 -20.74 24.95
N GLN A 346 3.39 -19.99 24.66
CA GLN A 346 3.77 -18.78 25.40
C GLN A 346 2.76 -17.65 25.21
N ILE A 347 2.27 -17.44 23.98
CA ILE A 347 1.16 -16.50 23.70
C ILE A 347 -0.09 -16.90 24.49
N SER A 348 -0.47 -18.19 24.43
CA SER A 348 -1.66 -18.70 25.11
C SER A 348 -1.57 -18.54 26.63
N GLU A 349 -0.40 -18.83 27.23
CA GLU A 349 -0.16 -18.66 28.67
C GLU A 349 -0.20 -17.17 29.09
N SER A 350 0.42 -16.27 28.33
CA SER A 350 0.37 -14.83 28.61
C SER A 350 -1.04 -14.25 28.40
N ALA A 351 -1.79 -14.72 27.40
CA ALA A 351 -3.19 -14.35 27.20
C ALA A 351 -4.10 -14.90 28.31
N ASP A 352 -3.82 -16.09 28.86
CA ASP A 352 -4.51 -16.63 30.03
C ASP A 352 -4.25 -15.78 31.28
N ARG A 353 -2.98 -15.50 31.59
CA ARG A 353 -2.58 -14.61 32.69
C ARG A 353 -3.21 -13.22 32.58
N ALA A 354 -3.17 -12.60 31.39
CA ALA A 354 -3.76 -11.29 31.15
C ALA A 354 -5.28 -11.29 31.35
N ALA A 355 -5.98 -12.29 30.80
CA ALA A 355 -7.43 -12.39 30.93
C ALA A 355 -7.88 -12.62 32.38
N ASN A 356 -7.12 -13.44 33.13
CA ASN A 356 -7.47 -13.88 34.49
C ASN A 356 -6.94 -12.93 35.58
N ALA A 357 -6.19 -11.89 35.22
CA ALA A 357 -5.66 -10.89 36.15
C ALA A 357 -6.76 -10.00 36.74
N GLN A 358 -6.96 -10.10 38.06
CA GLN A 358 -7.93 -9.32 38.83
C GLN A 358 -7.53 -7.85 39.03
N ASN A 359 -6.22 -7.56 38.98
CA ASN A 359 -5.66 -6.24 39.21
C ASN A 359 -5.30 -5.56 37.88
N ARG A 360 -5.72 -4.30 37.71
CA ARG A 360 -5.44 -3.50 36.50
C ARG A 360 -3.95 -3.34 36.19
N PHE A 361 -3.09 -3.24 37.22
CA PHE A 361 -1.65 -3.12 37.04
C PHE A 361 -1.02 -4.43 36.52
N ASP A 362 -1.39 -5.57 37.12
CA ASP A 362 -0.92 -6.89 36.68
C ASP A 362 -1.44 -7.22 35.28
N ARG A 363 -2.71 -6.88 34.99
CA ARG A 363 -3.31 -7.00 33.65
C ARG A 363 -2.53 -6.21 32.61
N ALA A 364 -2.23 -4.92 32.88
CA ALA A 364 -1.42 -4.09 31.98
C ALA A 364 0.00 -4.64 31.77
N SER A 365 0.60 -5.21 32.81
CA SER A 365 1.92 -5.88 32.74
C SER A 365 1.89 -7.14 31.87
N TYR A 366 0.90 -8.01 32.03
CA TYR A 366 0.73 -9.21 31.20
C TYR A 366 0.36 -8.86 29.75
N LEU A 367 -0.46 -7.83 29.51
CA LEU A 367 -0.75 -7.32 28.17
C LEU A 367 0.51 -6.74 27.50
N GLY A 368 1.32 -5.96 28.22
CA GLY A 368 2.61 -5.46 27.73
C GLY A 368 3.57 -6.59 27.36
N ARG A 369 3.67 -7.62 28.20
CA ARG A 369 4.42 -8.85 27.89
C ARG A 369 3.88 -9.55 26.63
N LEU A 370 2.56 -9.74 26.53
CA LEU A 370 1.91 -10.38 25.38
C LEU A 370 2.19 -9.62 24.07
N ILE A 371 2.19 -8.29 24.09
CA ILE A 371 2.56 -7.45 22.93
C ILE A 371 4.01 -7.73 22.51
N TRP A 372 4.95 -7.79 23.46
CA TRP A 372 6.35 -8.12 23.16
C TRP A 372 6.52 -9.57 22.67
N GLU A 373 5.75 -10.53 23.16
CA GLU A 373 5.79 -11.93 22.68
C GLU A 373 5.26 -12.02 21.23
N LEU A 374 4.15 -11.34 20.91
CA LEU A 374 3.61 -11.26 19.54
C LEU A 374 4.59 -10.57 18.57
N ILE A 375 5.26 -9.49 18.98
CA ILE A 375 6.34 -8.85 18.22
C ILE A 375 7.52 -9.82 18.01
N SER A 376 7.89 -10.58 19.04
CA SER A 376 8.97 -11.57 18.95
C SER A 376 8.69 -12.67 17.92
N LEU A 377 7.41 -12.96 17.65
CA LEU A 377 6.98 -13.98 16.68
C LEU A 377 6.61 -13.42 15.30
N GLY A 378 6.43 -12.10 15.16
CA GLY A 378 6.13 -11.43 13.89
C GLY A 378 4.64 -11.25 13.61
N GLU A 379 3.78 -11.56 14.58
CA GLU A 379 2.32 -11.42 14.51
C GLU A 379 1.91 -9.95 14.83
N TYR A 380 2.50 -9.01 14.08
CA TYR A 380 2.46 -7.58 14.38
C TYR A 380 1.04 -6.98 14.37
N ALA A 381 0.13 -7.49 13.55
CA ALA A 381 -1.27 -7.06 13.55
C ALA A 381 -1.97 -7.39 14.87
N TRP A 382 -1.73 -8.57 15.46
CA TRP A 382 -2.22 -8.90 16.80
C TRP A 382 -1.61 -7.99 17.86
N ALA A 383 -0.29 -7.77 17.81
CA ALA A 383 0.40 -6.86 18.74
C ALA A 383 -0.18 -5.43 18.70
N TYR A 384 -0.51 -4.93 17.51
CA TYR A 384 -1.16 -3.64 17.31
C TYR A 384 -2.55 -3.58 18.00
N GLN A 385 -3.40 -4.60 17.81
CA GLN A 385 -4.73 -4.61 18.42
C GLN A 385 -4.67 -4.74 19.95
N VAL A 386 -3.78 -5.58 20.49
CA VAL A 386 -3.58 -5.70 21.96
C VAL A 386 -3.07 -4.38 22.55
N SER A 387 -2.10 -3.72 21.90
CA SER A 387 -1.62 -2.39 22.31
C SER A 387 -2.73 -1.33 22.23
N LYS A 388 -3.54 -1.33 21.16
CA LYS A 388 -4.68 -0.42 20.98
C LYS A 388 -5.72 -0.56 22.09
N CYS A 389 -6.05 -1.79 22.51
CA CYS A 389 -6.91 -2.03 23.67
C CYS A 389 -6.26 -1.54 24.97
N LEU A 390 -4.99 -1.91 25.22
CA LEU A 390 -4.26 -1.52 26.43
C LEU A 390 -4.21 0.02 26.60
N TYR A 391 -3.85 0.76 25.55
CA TYR A 391 -3.78 2.22 25.57
C TYR A 391 -5.15 2.92 25.58
N ALA A 392 -6.24 2.21 25.27
CA ALA A 392 -7.61 2.73 25.41
C ALA A 392 -8.22 2.46 26.79
N ASN A 393 -7.71 1.47 27.53
CA ASN A 393 -8.27 0.98 28.80
C ASN A 393 -7.45 1.42 30.04
N VAL A 394 -6.38 2.20 29.88
CA VAL A 394 -5.44 2.62 30.94
C VAL A 394 -5.41 4.15 31.09
N ASP A 395 -5.37 4.64 32.34
CA ASP A 395 -5.26 6.07 32.66
C ASP A 395 -3.97 6.67 32.08
N LYS A 396 -4.04 7.88 31.51
CA LYS A 396 -2.90 8.55 30.84
C LYS A 396 -1.68 8.78 31.72
N ASP A 397 -1.86 8.82 33.04
CA ASP A 397 -0.81 9.08 34.02
C ASP A 397 0.04 7.83 34.36
N LEU A 398 -0.31 6.67 33.79
CA LEU A 398 0.38 5.40 34.03
C LEU A 398 1.43 5.12 32.95
N THR A 399 2.67 4.84 33.38
CA THR A 399 3.73 4.34 32.50
C THR A 399 3.40 2.91 32.03
N ILE A 400 2.93 2.78 30.79
CA ILE A 400 2.59 1.49 30.18
C ILE A 400 3.88 0.77 29.74
N PRO A 401 4.14 -0.49 30.17
CA PRO A 401 5.36 -1.24 29.83
C PRO A 401 5.28 -1.93 28.45
N ALA A 402 4.76 -1.22 27.44
CA ALA A 402 4.47 -1.76 26.11
C ALA A 402 4.68 -0.69 25.02
N PRO A 403 5.01 -1.08 23.78
CA PRO A 403 5.19 -0.13 22.69
C PRO A 403 3.83 0.46 22.27
N PRO A 404 3.75 1.77 21.98
CA PRO A 404 2.49 2.44 21.64
C PRO A 404 1.93 1.97 20.29
N PRO A 405 0.61 2.06 20.06
CA PRO A 405 -0.01 1.50 18.85
C PRO A 405 0.53 2.07 17.54
N TRP A 406 0.91 3.36 17.51
CA TRP A 406 1.50 3.99 16.33
C TRP A 406 2.87 3.40 15.94
N LEU A 407 3.66 2.97 16.93
CA LEU A 407 4.99 2.37 16.70
C LEU A 407 4.86 0.97 16.10
N ILE A 408 3.89 0.18 16.58
CA ILE A 408 3.56 -1.11 15.99
C ILE A 408 2.92 -0.93 14.60
N ALA A 409 2.11 0.11 14.40
CA ALA A 409 1.57 0.44 13.07
C ALA A 409 2.69 0.78 12.07
N LEU A 410 3.68 1.60 12.43
CA LEU A 410 4.87 1.83 11.59
C LEU A 410 5.60 0.53 11.23
N LEU A 411 5.70 -0.41 12.17
CA LEU A 411 6.31 -1.72 11.93
C LEU A 411 5.49 -2.54 10.92
N VAL A 412 4.16 -2.60 11.05
CA VAL A 412 3.26 -3.26 10.09
C VAL A 412 3.36 -2.62 8.70
N MET A 413 3.30 -1.28 8.62
CA MET A 413 3.33 -0.57 7.34
C MET A 413 4.69 -0.69 6.65
N GLY A 414 5.79 -0.40 7.35
CA GLY A 414 7.16 -0.47 6.80
C GLY A 414 7.55 -1.87 6.33
N ASP A 415 6.95 -2.91 6.92
CA ASP A 415 7.06 -4.31 6.50
C ASP A 415 6.13 -4.71 5.34
N SER A 416 5.11 -3.88 5.06
CA SER A 416 4.10 -4.14 4.02
C SER A 416 4.25 -3.27 2.78
N VAL A 417 5.07 -2.21 2.80
CA VAL A 417 5.36 -1.38 1.61
C VAL A 417 5.95 -2.24 0.49
N ARG A 418 5.37 -2.09 -0.71
CA ARG A 418 5.86 -2.64 -1.98
C ARG A 418 6.11 -1.56 -3.03
N LEU A 419 5.41 -0.42 -2.97
CA LEU A 419 5.51 0.69 -3.92
C LEU A 419 5.91 1.99 -3.20
N SER A 420 6.91 2.71 -3.70
CA SER A 420 7.41 3.97 -3.11
C SER A 420 6.39 5.11 -2.97
N SER A 421 5.29 5.03 -3.74
CA SER A 421 4.17 5.98 -3.82
C SER A 421 2.79 5.37 -3.49
N GLY A 422 2.76 4.08 -3.11
CA GLY A 422 1.54 3.34 -2.81
C GLY A 422 0.82 3.81 -1.54
N ARG A 423 -0.34 3.20 -1.25
CA ARG A 423 -1.19 3.58 -0.12
C ARG A 423 -0.53 3.28 1.22
N VAL A 424 0.19 2.16 1.31
CA VAL A 424 0.95 1.77 2.51
C VAL A 424 2.15 2.69 2.71
N ALA A 425 2.83 3.07 1.62
CA ALA A 425 3.92 4.04 1.66
C ALA A 425 3.48 5.44 2.12
N ARG A 426 2.30 5.90 1.69
CA ARG A 426 1.73 7.18 2.13
C ARG A 426 1.28 7.16 3.58
N GLU A 427 0.64 6.07 4.03
CA GLU A 427 0.28 5.91 5.45
C GLU A 427 1.53 5.85 6.34
N PHE A 428 2.57 5.11 5.92
CA PHE A 428 3.86 5.08 6.61
C PHE A 428 4.51 6.47 6.73
N LYS A 429 4.54 7.25 5.63
CA LYS A 429 5.03 8.64 5.64
C LYS A 429 4.25 9.51 6.62
N MET A 430 2.92 9.43 6.58
CA MET A 430 2.03 10.23 7.41
C MET A 430 2.22 9.93 8.91
N ILE A 431 2.24 8.65 9.31
CA ILE A 431 2.46 8.26 10.71
C ILE A 431 3.88 8.65 11.17
N ALA A 432 4.90 8.51 10.31
CA ALA A 432 6.29 8.85 10.65
C ALA A 432 6.54 10.36 10.83
N GLU A 433 5.79 11.22 10.14
CA GLU A 433 5.82 12.67 10.35
C GLU A 433 4.92 13.09 11.53
N GLN A 434 3.73 12.48 11.67
CA GLN A 434 2.78 12.77 12.76
C GLN A 434 3.38 12.54 14.15
N TYR A 435 4.06 11.41 14.35
CA TYR A 435 4.67 11.02 15.64
C TYR A 435 6.17 11.31 15.69
N ARG A 436 6.65 12.28 14.89
CA ARG A 436 8.08 12.62 14.76
C ARG A 436 8.71 13.03 16.08
N THR A 437 7.98 13.75 16.94
CA THR A 437 8.48 14.25 18.24
C THR A 437 8.64 13.10 19.23
N GLU A 438 7.64 12.21 19.30
CA GLU A 438 7.62 11.01 20.13
C GLU A 438 8.68 10.01 19.68
N ALA A 439 8.85 9.85 18.37
CA ALA A 439 9.91 9.04 17.79
C ALA A 439 11.31 9.62 18.06
N GLN A 440 11.48 10.95 18.09
CA GLN A 440 12.74 11.59 18.54
C GLN A 440 13.00 11.38 20.03
N ALA A 441 11.97 11.45 20.87
CA ALA A 441 12.09 11.17 22.31
C ALA A 441 12.52 9.70 22.55
N ILE A 442 11.91 8.74 21.85
CA ILE A 442 12.32 7.33 21.87
C ILE A 442 13.75 7.16 21.32
N ALA A 443 14.11 7.83 20.23
CA ALA A 443 15.46 7.74 19.65
C ALA A 443 16.56 8.37 20.52
N SER A 444 16.20 9.18 21.51
CA SER A 444 17.12 9.79 22.48
C SER A 444 17.60 8.81 23.57
N ASP A 445 16.88 7.70 23.79
CA ASP A 445 17.37 6.55 24.56
C ASP A 445 17.73 5.39 23.60
N PRO A 446 18.99 5.30 23.13
CA PRO A 446 19.42 4.30 22.16
C PRO A 446 19.43 2.87 22.72
N GLU A 447 19.36 2.69 24.05
CA GLU A 447 19.37 1.39 24.71
C GLU A 447 17.96 0.87 25.02
N SER A 448 16.93 1.71 24.89
CA SER A 448 15.54 1.30 25.10
C SER A 448 15.06 0.24 24.09
N ALA A 449 14.19 -0.66 24.55
CA ALA A 449 13.54 -1.64 23.66
C ALA A 449 12.72 -0.96 22.55
N ASP A 450 12.10 0.18 22.84
CA ASP A 450 11.35 0.96 21.86
C ASP A 450 12.24 1.64 20.82
N ALA A 451 13.47 2.05 21.15
CA ALA A 451 14.44 2.52 20.15
C ALA A 451 14.86 1.42 19.18
N PHE A 452 15.08 0.19 19.67
CA PHE A 452 15.29 -0.96 18.79
C PHE A 452 14.05 -1.28 17.94
N LEU A 453 12.84 -1.16 18.49
CA LEU A 453 11.60 -1.38 17.73
C LEU A 453 11.36 -0.29 16.67
N LEU A 454 11.67 0.97 16.99
CA LEU A 454 11.60 2.11 16.07
C LEU A 454 12.60 1.95 14.91
N ARG A 455 13.84 1.50 15.18
CA ARG A 455 14.77 1.10 14.11
C ARG A 455 14.16 -0.02 13.25
N ALA A 456 13.60 -1.07 13.84
CA ALA A 456 12.99 -2.17 13.10
C ALA A 456 11.86 -1.70 12.16
N ALA A 457 11.03 -0.76 12.63
CA ALA A 457 9.94 -0.17 11.87
C ALA A 457 10.42 0.77 10.76
N LEU A 458 11.42 1.62 11.05
CA LEU A 458 11.83 2.67 10.14
C LEU A 458 12.73 2.20 9.00
N ILE A 459 13.70 1.29 9.23
CA ILE A 459 14.76 1.03 8.22
C ILE A 459 14.16 0.58 6.87
N ARG A 460 13.27 -0.42 6.87
CA ARG A 460 12.70 -0.96 5.61
C ARG A 460 11.77 0.05 4.93
N GLY A 461 10.90 0.70 5.70
CA GLY A 461 10.00 1.73 5.17
C GLY A 461 10.75 2.96 4.66
N ALA A 462 11.88 3.34 5.27
CA ALA A 462 12.72 4.42 4.78
C ALA A 462 13.30 4.08 3.39
N VAL A 463 13.90 2.89 3.23
CA VAL A 463 14.47 2.43 1.94
C VAL A 463 13.44 2.46 0.82
N THR A 464 12.25 1.91 1.04
CA THR A 464 11.22 1.78 -0.02
C THR A 464 10.50 3.10 -0.31
N THR A 465 10.15 3.88 0.71
CA THR A 465 9.29 5.06 0.55
C THR A 465 10.05 6.37 0.31
N ALA A 466 11.31 6.44 0.72
CA ALA A 466 12.05 7.69 0.97
C ALA A 466 11.25 8.73 1.78
N ALA A 467 10.71 8.32 2.93
CA ALA A 467 10.16 9.24 3.92
C ALA A 467 11.28 10.08 4.58
N PRO A 468 11.28 11.43 4.46
CA PRO A 468 12.33 12.27 5.05
C PRO A 468 12.41 12.13 6.58
N ALA A 469 11.27 12.18 7.28
CA ALA A 469 11.21 11.96 8.72
C ALA A 469 11.83 10.61 9.14
N ALA A 470 11.62 9.52 8.38
CA ALA A 470 12.22 8.23 8.69
C ALA A 470 13.74 8.25 8.53
N SER A 471 14.27 8.93 7.50
CA SER A 471 15.72 9.17 7.35
C SER A 471 16.29 10.00 8.50
N ASP A 472 15.61 11.09 8.87
CA ASP A 472 16.07 11.98 9.93
C ASP A 472 16.07 11.28 11.30
N LEU A 473 15.03 10.48 11.59
CA LEU A 473 14.94 9.64 12.79
C LEU A 473 16.03 8.56 12.82
N LEU A 474 16.34 7.92 11.69
CA LEU A 474 17.45 6.97 11.57
C LEU A 474 18.83 7.61 11.73
N ARG A 475 18.95 8.93 11.59
CA ARG A 475 20.17 9.71 11.85
C ARG A 475 20.27 10.28 13.26
N SER A 476 19.14 10.50 13.95
CA SER A 476 19.13 11.17 15.26
C SER A 476 19.58 10.31 16.45
N TYR A 477 19.76 9.00 16.27
CA TYR A 477 20.33 8.13 17.31
C TYR A 477 21.79 8.51 17.64
N SER A 478 22.18 8.42 18.92
CA SER A 478 23.59 8.54 19.33
C SER A 478 24.44 7.34 18.88
N ILE A 479 25.76 7.56 18.82
CA ILE A 479 26.75 6.52 18.49
C ILE A 479 27.21 5.85 19.78
N GLU A 480 26.49 4.82 20.21
CA GLU A 480 26.94 3.99 21.34
C GLU A 480 28.00 2.97 20.91
N THR A 481 29.04 2.80 21.73
CA THR A 481 30.15 1.86 21.44
C THR A 481 29.71 0.40 21.40
N SER A 482 28.59 0.07 22.05
CA SER A 482 27.93 -1.24 22.01
C SER A 482 27.06 -1.49 20.77
N GLN A 483 26.73 -0.43 20.01
CA GLN A 483 25.77 -0.44 18.89
C GLN A 483 26.39 0.10 17.58
N SER A 484 27.71 0.02 17.46
CA SER A 484 28.50 0.64 16.40
C SER A 484 28.13 0.19 14.99
N GLN A 485 27.86 -1.10 14.78
CA GLN A 485 27.51 -1.64 13.46
C GLN A 485 26.06 -1.33 13.12
N LEU A 486 25.16 -1.45 14.10
CA LEU A 486 23.75 -1.08 13.98
C LEU A 486 23.59 0.40 13.60
N TYR A 487 24.30 1.30 14.29
CA TYR A 487 24.32 2.72 13.96
C TYR A 487 24.81 2.96 12.53
N ASN A 488 25.95 2.36 12.14
CA ASN A 488 26.51 2.53 10.80
C ASN A 488 25.55 2.01 9.72
N TYR A 489 24.84 0.90 9.96
CA TYR A 489 23.85 0.35 9.04
C TYR A 489 22.64 1.30 8.87
N CYS A 490 22.06 1.78 9.97
CA CYS A 490 20.96 2.76 9.95
C CYS A 490 21.37 4.08 9.26
N SER A 491 22.58 4.57 9.56
CA SER A 491 23.13 5.80 8.99
C SER A 491 23.40 5.69 7.49
N ARG A 492 23.87 4.53 7.01
CA ARG A 492 24.01 4.23 5.57
C ARG A 492 22.67 4.19 4.84
N VAL A 493 21.67 3.50 5.40
CA VAL A 493 20.31 3.50 4.86
C VAL A 493 19.77 4.93 4.77
N ALA A 494 19.88 5.72 5.85
CA ALA A 494 19.42 7.11 5.85
C ALA A 494 20.22 8.02 4.89
N SER A 495 21.50 7.71 4.62
CA SER A 495 22.30 8.42 3.62
C SER A 495 21.74 8.22 2.22
N PHE A 496 21.51 6.97 1.82
CA PHE A 496 20.87 6.62 0.55
C PHE A 496 19.47 7.23 0.42
N VAL A 497 18.67 7.20 1.49
CA VAL A 497 17.29 7.70 1.47
C VAL A 497 17.20 9.21 1.20
N ALA A 498 18.13 10.02 1.71
CA ALA A 498 18.14 11.46 1.41
C ALA A 498 18.74 11.81 0.04
N GLN A 499 19.38 10.84 -0.64
CA GLN A 499 19.98 11.02 -1.97
C GLN A 499 19.09 10.47 -3.09
N SER A 500 18.16 9.55 -2.78
CA SER A 500 17.31 8.84 -3.73
C SER A 500 15.84 9.20 -3.59
N THR A 501 15.03 8.92 -4.62
CA THR A 501 13.57 8.99 -4.54
C THR A 501 12.95 7.71 -3.95
N GLY A 502 13.70 6.97 -3.14
CA GLY A 502 13.33 5.65 -2.61
C GLY A 502 13.61 4.51 -3.58
N LEU A 503 13.72 3.30 -3.03
CA LEU A 503 13.96 2.08 -3.78
C LEU A 503 12.69 1.67 -4.54
N LYS A 504 12.67 1.99 -5.84
CA LYS A 504 11.64 1.56 -6.77
C LYS A 504 11.79 0.06 -7.11
N LEU A 505 11.37 -0.80 -6.18
CA LEU A 505 11.37 -2.27 -6.31
C LEU A 505 10.76 -2.73 -7.65
N ASP A 506 9.69 -2.05 -8.00
CA ASP A 506 8.93 -2.14 -9.24
C ASP A 506 9.74 -1.88 -10.51
N GLN A 507 10.71 -0.95 -10.49
CA GLN A 507 11.48 -0.57 -11.69
C GLN A 507 12.79 -1.35 -11.82
N TYR A 508 13.32 -1.90 -10.73
CA TYR A 508 14.65 -2.54 -10.70
C TYR A 508 14.61 -4.07 -10.64
N PHE A 509 13.61 -4.67 -10.00
CA PHE A 509 13.58 -6.12 -9.74
C PHE A 509 12.35 -6.86 -10.31
N TYR A 510 11.30 -6.16 -10.74
CA TYR A 510 10.14 -6.80 -11.37
C TYR A 510 10.40 -7.10 -12.86
N ARG A 511 10.53 -8.40 -13.20
CA ARG A 511 10.75 -8.90 -14.58
C ARG A 511 9.84 -10.10 -14.92
N PRO A 512 8.51 -9.93 -14.92
CA PRO A 512 7.58 -10.93 -15.45
C PRO A 512 7.84 -11.23 -16.93
N GLY A 513 7.35 -12.38 -17.40
CA GLY A 513 7.28 -12.66 -18.84
C GLY A 513 6.31 -11.72 -19.56
N ALA A 514 6.58 -11.43 -20.85
CA ALA A 514 5.82 -10.48 -21.67
C ALA A 514 4.29 -10.65 -21.59
N ALA A 515 3.83 -11.90 -21.59
CA ALA A 515 2.41 -12.24 -21.52
C ALA A 515 1.73 -11.87 -20.19
N SER A 516 2.46 -11.89 -19.06
CA SER A 516 1.96 -11.37 -17.77
C SER A 516 1.84 -9.85 -17.84
N ILE A 517 2.87 -9.14 -18.31
CA ILE A 517 2.83 -7.67 -18.44
C ILE A 517 1.61 -7.22 -19.23
N GLU A 518 1.30 -7.90 -20.34
CA GLU A 518 0.12 -7.58 -21.13
C GLU A 518 -1.20 -7.99 -20.45
N ALA A 519 -1.23 -9.04 -19.64
CA ALA A 519 -2.40 -9.42 -18.83
C ALA A 519 -2.65 -8.40 -17.70
N ASP A 520 -1.61 -8.02 -16.98
CA ASP A 520 -1.66 -7.06 -15.88
C ASP A 520 -1.94 -5.63 -16.38
N ALA A 521 -1.39 -5.23 -17.54
CA ALA A 521 -1.74 -3.97 -18.19
C ALA A 521 -3.21 -3.93 -18.63
N ARG A 522 -3.75 -5.06 -19.14
CA ARG A 522 -5.19 -5.21 -19.39
C ARG A 522 -6.00 -5.13 -18.10
N SER A 523 -5.52 -5.74 -17.00
CA SER A 523 -6.16 -5.69 -15.68
C SER A 523 -6.22 -4.27 -15.09
N VAL A 524 -5.11 -3.51 -15.13
CA VAL A 524 -5.09 -2.08 -14.74
C VAL A 524 -6.06 -1.28 -15.62
N ARG A 525 -5.99 -1.44 -16.95
CA ARG A 525 -6.85 -0.72 -17.89
C ARG A 525 -8.34 -1.01 -17.64
N ALA A 526 -8.70 -2.27 -17.39
CA ALA A 526 -10.07 -2.67 -17.05
C ALA A 526 -10.54 -2.04 -15.72
N ARG A 527 -9.70 -2.02 -14.69
CA ARG A 527 -9.99 -1.34 -13.42
C ARG A 527 -10.19 0.17 -13.61
N VAL A 528 -9.32 0.83 -14.38
CA VAL A 528 -9.46 2.28 -14.69
C VAL A 528 -10.74 2.57 -15.48
N VAL A 529 -11.13 1.70 -16.44
CA VAL A 529 -12.39 1.83 -17.18
C VAL A 529 -13.61 1.68 -16.28
N ALA A 530 -13.60 0.74 -15.33
CA ALA A 530 -14.70 0.53 -14.37
C ALA A 530 -14.77 1.63 -13.28
N TRP A 531 -13.62 2.19 -12.90
CA TRP A 531 -13.48 3.21 -11.86
C TRP A 531 -13.83 4.62 -12.34
N ARG A 532 -13.31 5.03 -13.51
CA ARG A 532 -13.39 6.41 -14.02
C ARG A 532 -14.81 7.00 -14.04
N PRO A 533 -15.87 6.26 -14.47
CA PRO A 533 -17.23 6.79 -14.44
C PRO A 533 -17.76 7.05 -13.02
N LYS A 534 -17.41 6.20 -12.05
CA LYS A 534 -17.87 6.34 -10.66
C LYS A 534 -17.24 7.56 -10.00
N ALA A 535 -15.91 7.59 -9.94
CA ALA A 535 -15.17 8.68 -9.31
C ALA A 535 -15.45 10.06 -9.92
N PHE A 536 -15.77 10.13 -11.22
CA PHE A 536 -16.11 11.38 -11.90
C PHE A 536 -17.60 11.77 -11.80
N ASN A 537 -18.52 10.84 -11.53
CA ASN A 537 -19.94 11.14 -11.37
C ASN A 537 -20.33 11.37 -9.90
N GLU A 538 -19.72 10.62 -8.97
CA GLU A 538 -20.08 10.59 -7.55
C GLU A 538 -19.50 11.79 -6.78
N ILE A 539 -18.21 12.11 -6.97
CA ILE A 539 -17.45 13.07 -6.14
C ILE A 539 -16.90 14.28 -6.92
N LEU A 540 -16.93 14.23 -8.26
CA LEU A 540 -16.58 15.34 -9.14
C LEU A 540 -17.76 15.71 -10.09
N PRO A 541 -18.99 15.87 -9.57
CA PRO A 541 -20.24 15.83 -10.34
C PRO A 541 -20.23 16.79 -11.54
N TYR A 542 -19.93 16.24 -12.72
CA TYR A 542 -19.78 16.98 -13.96
C TYR A 542 -21.15 17.24 -14.62
N GLN A 543 -22.00 18.02 -13.93
CA GLN A 543 -23.13 18.67 -14.59
C GLN A 543 -22.65 19.94 -15.30
N VAL A 544 -23.18 20.20 -16.50
CA VAL A 544 -22.68 21.22 -17.43
C VAL A 544 -23.14 22.63 -16.99
N ALA A 545 -22.55 23.11 -15.90
CA ALA A 545 -22.63 24.49 -15.44
C ALA A 545 -21.82 25.47 -16.33
N THR A 546 -21.13 24.97 -17.36
CA THR A 546 -20.07 25.66 -18.11
C THR A 546 -20.48 27.02 -18.72
N PRO A 547 -21.71 27.21 -19.26
CA PRO A 547 -22.18 28.53 -19.68
C PRO A 547 -22.80 29.34 -18.53
N LEU A 548 -23.45 28.67 -17.57
CA LEU A 548 -24.27 29.33 -16.56
C LEU A 548 -23.41 29.90 -15.42
N PHE A 549 -22.47 29.15 -14.82
CA PHE A 549 -21.63 29.67 -13.74
C PHE A 549 -20.61 30.73 -14.22
N SER A 550 -20.20 30.68 -15.48
CA SER A 550 -19.33 31.70 -16.08
C SER A 550 -20.08 33.02 -16.36
N HIS A 551 -21.37 32.97 -16.69
CA HIS A 551 -22.22 34.17 -16.84
C HIS A 551 -22.87 34.65 -15.51
N ALA A 552 -23.21 33.75 -14.58
CA ALA A 552 -24.01 34.04 -13.38
C ALA A 552 -23.29 34.90 -12.32
N TYR A 553 -22.05 35.32 -12.55
CA TYR A 553 -21.47 36.45 -11.83
C TYR A 553 -22.25 37.76 -12.02
N TRP A 554 -23.12 37.83 -13.04
CA TRP A 554 -24.04 38.95 -13.29
C TRP A 554 -25.49 38.48 -13.43
N CYS A 555 -26.30 38.93 -12.46
CA CYS A 555 -27.77 39.11 -12.54
C CYS A 555 -28.67 37.87 -12.77
N VAL A 556 -29.09 37.27 -11.64
CA VAL A 556 -30.53 37.18 -11.35
C VAL A 556 -30.81 38.08 -10.15
N GLN A 557 -31.85 38.91 -10.21
CA GLN A 557 -32.18 39.86 -9.14
C GLN A 557 -32.98 39.17 -8.03
N SER A 558 -32.30 38.76 -6.96
CA SER A 558 -32.94 38.37 -5.69
C SER A 558 -32.19 38.99 -4.52
N PRO A 559 -32.88 39.60 -3.53
CA PRO A 559 -32.23 40.28 -2.41
C PRO A 559 -31.52 39.34 -1.42
N THR A 560 -31.63 38.02 -1.57
CA THR A 560 -31.06 37.01 -0.67
C THR A 560 -29.85 36.26 -1.23
N ALA A 561 -29.38 36.60 -2.44
CA ALA A 561 -28.27 35.91 -3.09
C ALA A 561 -26.89 36.23 -2.46
N SER A 562 -26.49 35.48 -1.44
CA SER A 562 -25.15 35.57 -0.86
C SER A 562 -24.10 34.94 -1.78
N ARG A 563 -22.98 35.66 -2.00
CA ARG A 563 -21.82 35.13 -2.74
C ARG A 563 -20.99 34.25 -1.80
N LYS A 564 -20.84 32.96 -2.12
CA LYS A 564 -19.89 32.05 -1.48
C LYS A 564 -18.66 31.86 -2.39
N PRO A 565 -17.56 32.62 -2.22
CA PRO A 565 -16.37 32.48 -3.06
C PRO A 565 -15.67 31.12 -2.83
N GLU A 566 -15.72 30.59 -1.60
CA GLU A 566 -15.11 29.30 -1.23
C GLU A 566 -15.52 28.17 -2.17
N VAL A 567 -16.83 28.05 -2.46
CA VAL A 567 -17.41 27.01 -3.33
C VAL A 567 -16.87 27.08 -4.77
N ILE A 568 -16.43 28.26 -5.23
CA ILE A 568 -15.93 28.48 -6.59
C ILE A 568 -14.44 28.15 -6.69
N GLU A 569 -13.67 28.43 -5.65
CA GLU A 569 -12.27 27.99 -5.57
C GLU A 569 -12.17 26.48 -5.29
N GLU A 570 -13.07 25.92 -4.48
CA GLU A 570 -13.29 24.46 -4.37
C GLU A 570 -13.61 23.85 -5.74
N TRP A 571 -14.57 24.41 -6.49
CA TRP A 571 -14.93 23.90 -7.81
C TRP A 571 -13.75 23.95 -8.79
N ARG A 572 -12.98 25.05 -8.83
CA ARG A 572 -11.74 25.15 -9.60
C ARG A 572 -10.73 24.08 -9.19
N THR A 573 -10.57 23.84 -7.90
CA THR A 573 -9.68 22.82 -7.35
C THR A 573 -10.08 21.42 -7.82
N ARG A 574 -11.35 21.06 -7.64
CA ARG A 574 -11.93 19.80 -8.12
C ARG A 574 -11.71 19.64 -9.64
N GLN A 575 -11.91 20.70 -10.44
CA GLN A 575 -11.67 20.68 -11.90
C GLN A 575 -10.17 20.54 -12.27
N ALA A 576 -9.26 21.22 -11.59
CA ALA A 576 -7.83 21.12 -11.85
C ALA A 576 -7.33 19.70 -11.59
N LEU A 577 -7.68 19.13 -10.43
CA LEU A 577 -7.36 17.74 -10.07
C LEU A 577 -7.98 16.75 -11.06
N GLN A 578 -9.25 16.91 -11.44
CA GLN A 578 -9.92 16.08 -12.45
C GLN A 578 -9.17 16.10 -13.81
N ALA A 579 -8.66 17.25 -14.23
CA ALA A 579 -7.88 17.38 -15.47
C ALA A 579 -6.51 16.69 -15.38
N HIS A 580 -5.87 16.68 -14.21
CA HIS A 580 -4.57 16.04 -14.00
C HIS A 580 -4.72 14.52 -13.92
N ILE A 581 -5.69 14.03 -13.14
CA ILE A 581 -6.13 12.63 -13.11
C ILE A 581 -6.49 12.14 -14.52
N SER A 582 -7.29 12.91 -15.27
CA SER A 582 -7.67 12.54 -16.65
C SER A 582 -6.47 12.43 -17.58
N ARG A 583 -5.50 13.37 -17.51
CA ARG A 583 -4.28 13.34 -18.34
C ARG A 583 -3.40 12.13 -18.01
N MET A 584 -3.22 11.85 -16.72
CA MET A 584 -2.46 10.73 -16.20
C MET A 584 -3.07 9.38 -16.62
N LEU A 585 -4.37 9.19 -16.37
CA LEU A 585 -5.09 7.96 -16.68
C LEU A 585 -5.30 7.74 -18.19
N GLN A 586 -5.33 8.80 -19.02
CA GLN A 586 -5.48 8.63 -20.47
C GLN A 586 -4.27 7.90 -21.10
N SER A 587 -3.06 8.08 -20.57
CA SER A 587 -1.87 7.33 -21.03
C SER A 587 -2.01 5.81 -20.81
N ILE A 588 -2.64 5.43 -19.69
CA ILE A 588 -2.99 4.04 -19.35
C ILE A 588 -4.10 3.52 -20.29
N LEU A 589 -5.15 4.32 -20.49
CA LEU A 589 -6.30 3.97 -21.34
C LEU A 589 -5.93 3.85 -22.82
N ASP A 590 -4.94 4.58 -23.28
CA ASP A 590 -4.38 4.49 -24.63
C ASP A 590 -3.25 3.43 -24.74
N ASN A 591 -2.82 2.85 -23.61
CA ASN A 591 -1.66 1.96 -23.45
C ASN A 591 -0.34 2.51 -24.07
N LYS A 592 -0.11 3.82 -23.94
CA LYS A 592 1.04 4.51 -24.54
C LYS A 592 2.26 4.43 -23.62
N LEU A 593 2.92 3.27 -23.58
CA LEU A 593 4.06 2.99 -22.69
C LEU A 593 5.19 4.05 -22.78
N ASN A 594 5.34 4.69 -23.94
CA ASN A 594 6.27 5.80 -24.18
C ASN A 594 5.90 7.14 -23.50
N GLN A 595 4.80 7.21 -22.74
CA GLN A 595 4.38 8.38 -21.96
C GLN A 595 4.67 8.24 -20.46
N SER A 596 5.47 7.25 -20.06
CA SER A 596 5.86 6.99 -18.66
C SER A 596 6.39 8.22 -17.93
N SER A 597 7.27 9.02 -18.53
CA SER A 597 7.79 10.27 -17.93
C SER A 597 6.70 11.31 -17.65
N THR A 598 5.67 11.39 -18.50
CA THR A 598 4.52 12.28 -18.30
C THR A 598 3.67 11.79 -17.12
N VAL A 599 3.39 10.49 -17.07
CA VAL A 599 2.63 9.88 -15.97
C VAL A 599 3.36 10.01 -14.63
N GLU A 600 4.68 9.79 -14.59
CA GLU A 600 5.47 10.01 -13.37
C GLU A 600 5.44 11.47 -12.92
N SER A 601 5.47 12.43 -13.85
CA SER A 601 5.38 13.86 -13.50
C SER A 601 4.03 14.24 -12.87
N GLU A 602 2.91 13.69 -13.35
CA GLU A 602 1.58 13.94 -12.78
C GLU A 602 1.36 13.19 -11.46
N ILE A 603 1.94 12.00 -11.27
CA ILE A 603 1.95 11.31 -9.96
C ILE A 603 2.68 12.15 -8.92
N ARG A 604 3.92 12.57 -9.21
CA ARG A 604 4.71 13.41 -8.28
C ARG A 604 3.98 14.71 -7.96
N ARG A 605 3.35 15.33 -8.96
CA ARG A 605 2.53 16.54 -8.77
C ARG A 605 1.36 16.26 -7.83
N LEU A 606 0.50 15.29 -8.15
CA LEU A 606 -0.70 14.97 -7.36
C LEU A 606 -0.36 14.53 -5.93
N SER A 607 0.76 13.83 -5.72
CA SER A 607 1.19 13.40 -4.39
C SER A 607 1.70 14.53 -3.50
N HIS A 608 2.11 15.68 -4.06
CA HIS A 608 2.45 16.88 -3.31
C HIS A 608 1.28 17.87 -3.25
N SER A 609 0.42 17.90 -4.27
CA SER A 609 -0.69 18.85 -4.38
C SER A 609 -1.95 18.44 -3.63
N VAL A 610 -2.05 17.22 -3.09
CA VAL A 610 -3.23 16.76 -2.34
C VAL A 610 -2.81 16.02 -1.07
N LEU A 611 -3.06 16.64 0.08
CA LEU A 611 -2.76 16.15 1.42
C LEU A 611 -4.06 15.89 2.19
N LEU A 612 -3.97 15.11 3.27
CA LEU A 612 -5.05 14.92 4.22
C LEU A 612 -4.60 15.44 5.59
N VAL A 613 -5.37 16.37 6.16
CA VAL A 613 -5.10 16.95 7.49
C VAL A 613 -6.43 16.98 8.25
N ASP A 614 -6.43 16.49 9.50
CA ASP A 614 -7.61 16.39 10.38
C ASP A 614 -8.87 15.71 9.76
N GLY A 615 -8.67 14.96 8.67
CA GLY A 615 -9.74 14.31 7.90
C GLY A 615 -10.40 15.16 6.82
N GLN A 616 -9.91 16.39 6.59
CA GLN A 616 -10.25 17.24 5.45
C GLN A 616 -9.18 17.10 4.35
N THR A 617 -9.58 17.28 3.09
CA THR A 617 -8.69 17.22 1.92
C THR A 617 -8.09 18.60 1.67
N HIS A 618 -6.78 18.75 1.83
CA HIS A 618 -6.05 19.99 1.54
C HIS A 618 -5.41 19.90 0.15
N ALA A 619 -5.81 20.79 -0.75
CA ALA A 619 -5.35 20.80 -2.13
C ALA A 619 -4.58 22.09 -2.44
N ILE A 620 -3.35 21.94 -2.94
CA ILE A 620 -2.41 23.03 -3.22
C ILE A 620 -2.37 23.25 -4.74
N LEU A 621 -2.95 24.35 -5.23
CA LEU A 621 -2.98 24.67 -6.66
C LEU A 621 -1.72 25.43 -7.12
N SER A 622 -1.16 26.22 -6.23
CA SER A 622 0.08 26.99 -6.39
C SER A 622 0.76 27.14 -5.03
N ASP A 623 2.01 27.59 -5.01
CA ASP A 623 2.84 27.74 -3.79
C ASP A 623 2.23 28.67 -2.71
N HIS A 624 1.13 29.35 -3.00
CA HIS A 624 0.43 30.30 -2.11
C HIS A 624 -1.08 30.00 -1.97
N GLU A 625 -1.61 28.97 -2.63
CA GLU A 625 -3.06 28.68 -2.70
C GLU A 625 -3.36 27.23 -2.25
N THR A 626 -3.55 27.08 -0.94
CA THR A 626 -4.07 25.83 -0.32
C THR A 626 -5.55 25.98 -0.03
N ILE A 627 -6.38 25.13 -0.64
CA ILE A 627 -7.83 25.12 -0.48
C ILE A 627 -8.24 23.87 0.32
N VAL A 628 -9.07 24.07 1.33
CA VAL A 628 -9.58 23.02 2.21
C VAL A 628 -10.92 22.54 1.67
N ILE A 629 -11.08 21.24 1.50
CA ILE A 629 -12.27 20.58 1.00
C ILE A 629 -12.74 19.58 2.06
N GLU A 630 -14.02 19.66 2.44
CA GLU A 630 -14.57 18.81 3.49
C GLU A 630 -14.58 17.32 3.07
N GLY A 631 -14.23 16.45 4.01
CA GLY A 631 -14.21 15.00 3.81
C GLY A 631 -12.93 14.44 3.17
N ARG A 632 -12.87 13.10 3.12
CA ARG A 632 -11.72 12.30 2.64
C ARG A 632 -11.90 11.78 1.21
N GLU A 633 -13.08 11.97 0.62
CA GLU A 633 -13.51 11.36 -0.64
C GLU A 633 -12.65 11.80 -1.83
N LEU A 634 -12.40 13.10 -1.96
CA LEU A 634 -11.54 13.66 -3.00
C LEU A 634 -10.09 13.19 -2.87
N TYR A 635 -9.55 13.17 -1.63
CA TYR A 635 -8.24 12.57 -1.36
C TYR A 635 -8.21 11.12 -1.82
N ASN A 636 -9.15 10.28 -1.37
CA ASN A 636 -9.21 8.85 -1.72
C ASN A 636 -9.17 8.62 -3.24
N HIS A 637 -9.98 9.34 -4.03
CA HIS A 637 -9.96 9.19 -5.50
C HIS A 637 -8.69 9.73 -6.18
N VAL A 638 -8.05 10.77 -5.64
CA VAL A 638 -6.71 11.18 -6.11
C VAL A 638 -5.69 10.07 -5.86
N GLN A 639 -5.78 9.41 -4.70
CA GLN A 639 -4.88 8.32 -4.34
C GLN A 639 -5.12 7.04 -5.15
N GLU A 640 -6.38 6.65 -5.41
CA GLU A 640 -6.71 5.53 -6.30
C GLU A 640 -6.21 5.78 -7.74
N ALA A 641 -6.35 7.02 -8.24
CA ALA A 641 -5.80 7.40 -9.54
C ALA A 641 -4.27 7.29 -9.58
N ILE A 642 -3.58 7.74 -8.52
CA ILE A 642 -2.12 7.56 -8.36
C ILE A 642 -1.77 6.06 -8.32
N GLU A 643 -2.52 5.24 -7.60
CA GLU A 643 -2.26 3.79 -7.49
C GLU A 643 -2.37 3.07 -8.83
N PHE A 644 -3.38 3.39 -9.66
CA PHE A 644 -3.45 2.87 -11.04
C PHE A 644 -2.27 3.35 -11.91
N ALA A 645 -1.87 4.61 -11.76
CA ALA A 645 -0.79 5.20 -12.53
C ALA A 645 0.58 4.64 -12.15
N SER A 646 0.88 4.49 -10.85
CA SER A 646 2.09 3.84 -10.36
C SER A 646 2.14 2.38 -10.82
N HIS A 647 1.05 1.61 -10.69
CA HIS A 647 0.98 0.22 -11.14
C HIS A 647 1.20 0.10 -12.66
N TRP A 648 0.69 1.03 -13.47
CA TRP A 648 0.97 1.05 -14.91
C TRP A 648 2.41 1.45 -15.24
N LEU A 649 3.04 2.34 -14.47
CA LEU A 649 4.46 2.68 -14.64
C LEU A 649 5.39 1.49 -14.40
N VAL A 650 5.05 0.62 -13.45
CA VAL A 650 5.77 -0.65 -13.23
C VAL A 650 5.78 -1.46 -14.53
N LEU A 651 4.60 -1.72 -15.08
CA LEU A 651 4.39 -2.52 -16.28
C LEU A 651 5.03 -1.90 -17.53
N ALA A 652 5.05 -0.56 -17.63
CA ALA A 652 5.74 0.15 -18.70
C ALA A 652 7.27 0.08 -18.58
N GLY A 653 7.81 0.10 -17.36
CA GLY A 653 9.25 -0.04 -17.09
C GLY A 653 9.80 -1.45 -17.34
N SER A 654 9.00 -2.48 -17.07
CA SER A 654 9.38 -3.89 -17.28
C SER A 654 9.20 -4.39 -18.73
N TYR A 655 8.68 -3.57 -19.65
CA TYR A 655 8.28 -4.05 -20.99
C TYR A 655 9.49 -4.48 -21.86
N PRO A 656 9.51 -5.70 -22.45
CA PRO A 656 10.65 -6.18 -23.23
C PRO A 656 10.96 -5.30 -24.44
N GLY A 657 12.20 -4.82 -24.54
CA GLY A 657 12.65 -3.98 -25.66
C GLY A 657 12.62 -2.47 -25.37
N MET A 658 12.08 -2.03 -24.23
CA MET A 658 12.64 -0.84 -23.57
C MET A 658 14.08 -1.17 -23.13
N GLU A 659 14.98 -0.19 -23.12
CA GLU A 659 16.33 -0.41 -22.58
C GLU A 659 16.22 -0.85 -21.13
N SER A 660 16.88 -1.95 -20.76
CA SER A 660 16.80 -2.49 -19.40
C SER A 660 17.20 -1.43 -18.40
N VAL A 661 16.27 -1.01 -17.54
CA VAL A 661 16.49 0.04 -16.54
C VAL A 661 17.76 -0.31 -15.76
N LEU A 662 18.82 0.45 -16.02
CA LEU A 662 20.10 0.27 -15.35
C LEU A 662 19.86 0.57 -13.87
N VAL A 663 19.97 -0.46 -13.03
CA VAL A 663 19.86 -0.33 -11.58
C VAL A 663 20.86 0.76 -11.15
N PRO A 664 20.41 1.87 -10.54
CA PRO A 664 21.27 3.00 -10.25
C PRO A 664 22.48 2.58 -9.42
N GLN A 665 23.63 3.25 -9.60
CA GLN A 665 24.86 2.87 -8.92
C GLN A 665 24.68 2.91 -7.39
N GLU A 666 23.94 3.89 -6.90
CA GLU A 666 23.54 4.13 -5.52
C GLU A 666 22.74 2.96 -4.92
N VAL A 667 21.93 2.27 -5.74
CA VAL A 667 21.14 1.09 -5.33
C VAL A 667 22.03 -0.13 -5.18
N ASN A 668 23.03 -0.30 -6.06
CA ASN A 668 24.01 -1.37 -5.96
C ASN A 668 25.00 -1.11 -4.81
N GLU A 669 25.43 0.13 -4.59
CA GLU A 669 26.27 0.53 -3.46
C GLU A 669 25.57 0.31 -2.11
N LEU A 670 24.27 0.62 -2.00
CA LEU A 670 23.49 0.32 -0.81
C LEU A 670 23.42 -1.20 -0.56
N ARG A 671 23.14 -2.00 -1.59
CA ARG A 671 23.09 -3.47 -1.51
C ARG A 671 24.43 -4.04 -1.03
N ASP A 672 25.53 -3.66 -1.69
CA ASP A 672 26.89 -4.12 -1.34
C ASP A 672 27.28 -3.73 0.10
N GLU A 673 26.85 -2.56 0.59
CA GLU A 673 27.11 -2.11 1.96
C GLU A 673 26.19 -2.80 2.99
N ILE A 674 24.97 -3.21 2.60
CA ILE A 674 24.06 -4.03 3.41
C ILE A 674 24.63 -5.44 3.56
N ASP A 675 24.91 -6.13 2.46
CA ASP A 675 25.40 -7.52 2.44
C ASP A 675 26.74 -7.64 3.19
N ARG A 676 27.61 -6.62 3.08
CA ARG A 676 28.89 -6.49 3.81
C ARG A 676 28.72 -6.31 5.32
N ARG A 677 27.63 -5.69 5.79
CA ARG A 677 27.43 -5.33 7.21
C ARG A 677 26.48 -6.23 7.98
N GLN A 678 25.49 -6.84 7.33
CA GLN A 678 24.39 -7.58 7.98
C GLN A 678 24.89 -8.60 9.01
N GLN A 679 25.88 -9.42 8.66
CA GLN A 679 26.43 -10.43 9.57
C GLN A 679 27.14 -9.81 10.80
N SER A 680 27.84 -8.68 10.63
CA SER A 680 28.48 -7.96 11.73
C SER A 680 27.45 -7.32 12.67
N VAL A 681 26.36 -6.78 12.11
CA VAL A 681 25.21 -6.25 12.88
C VAL A 681 24.54 -7.40 13.65
N PHE A 682 24.34 -8.57 13.04
CA PHE A 682 23.72 -9.72 13.70
C PHE A 682 24.57 -10.27 14.85
N LEU A 683 25.91 -10.26 14.72
CA LEU A 683 26.84 -10.60 15.80
C LEU A 683 26.83 -9.55 16.92
N GLU A 684 26.67 -8.26 16.60
CA GLU A 684 26.50 -7.19 17.60
C GLU A 684 25.16 -7.36 18.35
N MET A 685 24.06 -7.56 17.63
CA MET A 685 22.73 -7.77 18.22
C MET A 685 22.63 -9.04 19.08
N LYS A 686 23.32 -10.14 18.70
CA LYS A 686 23.42 -11.36 19.52
C LYS A 686 24.23 -11.14 20.81
N LYS A 687 25.09 -10.12 20.87
CA LYS A 687 25.72 -9.67 22.13
C LYS A 687 24.75 -8.83 22.96
N LEU A 688 24.09 -7.84 22.34
CA LEU A 688 23.09 -6.99 23.02
C LEU A 688 21.95 -7.81 23.65
N GLU A 689 21.48 -8.87 22.97
CA GLU A 689 20.50 -9.82 23.50
C GLU A 689 20.97 -10.50 24.80
N LYS A 690 22.26 -10.84 24.89
CA LYS A 690 22.89 -11.39 26.12
C LYS A 690 23.14 -10.31 27.18
N THR A 691 23.40 -9.06 26.79
CA THR A 691 23.72 -7.96 27.72
C THR A 691 22.50 -7.44 28.46
N TYR A 692 21.41 -7.09 27.77
CA TYR A 692 20.25 -6.50 28.43
C TYR A 692 19.38 -7.56 29.15
N GLY A 693 19.31 -8.79 28.63
CA GLY A 693 18.60 -9.93 29.24
C GLY A 693 17.07 -9.81 29.35
N MET A 694 16.51 -8.60 29.24
CA MET A 694 15.08 -8.31 29.31
C MET A 694 14.34 -8.83 28.06
N HIS A 695 13.11 -9.31 28.27
CA HIS A 695 12.29 -9.86 27.19
C HIS A 695 11.96 -8.80 26.11
N ALA A 696 11.62 -7.56 26.50
CA ALA A 696 11.33 -6.47 25.57
C ALA A 696 12.49 -6.21 24.59
N HIS A 697 13.72 -6.07 25.09
CA HIS A 697 14.93 -5.95 24.28
C HIS A 697 15.12 -7.14 23.34
N ARG A 698 14.93 -8.37 23.83
CA ARG A 698 15.03 -9.58 23.00
C ARG A 698 14.02 -9.57 21.85
N SER A 699 12.78 -9.17 22.11
CA SER A 699 11.71 -9.06 21.11
C SER A 699 11.99 -7.96 20.09
N ALA A 700 12.42 -6.77 20.52
CA ALA A 700 12.78 -5.66 19.64
C ALA A 700 14.02 -5.97 18.78
N LEU A 701 15.05 -6.60 19.35
CA LEU A 701 16.23 -7.09 18.62
C LEU A 701 15.88 -8.25 17.66
N THR A 702 14.78 -8.97 17.89
CA THR A 702 14.27 -9.98 16.95
C THR A 702 13.51 -9.33 15.79
N ALA A 703 12.71 -8.29 16.06
CA ALA A 703 12.05 -7.49 15.03
C ALA A 703 13.06 -6.75 14.13
N CYS A 704 14.12 -6.16 14.70
CA CYS A 704 15.21 -5.54 13.93
C CYS A 704 15.89 -6.55 12.99
N ARG A 705 16.22 -7.76 13.47
CA ARG A 705 16.81 -8.83 12.63
C ARG A 705 15.90 -9.16 11.44
N ARG A 706 14.62 -9.46 11.68
CA ARG A 706 13.63 -9.71 10.60
C ARG A 706 13.52 -8.54 9.62
N SER A 707 13.58 -7.29 10.09
CA SER A 707 13.53 -6.12 9.22
C SER A 707 14.75 -6.08 8.28
N MET A 708 15.96 -6.34 8.80
CA MET A 708 17.20 -6.41 8.00
C MET A 708 17.21 -7.58 7.01
N ASP A 709 16.76 -8.77 7.43
CA ASP A 709 16.63 -9.93 6.53
C ASP A 709 15.68 -9.61 5.38
N ARG A 710 14.54 -8.97 5.68
CA ARG A 710 13.56 -8.54 4.67
C ARG A 710 14.05 -7.37 3.81
N ILE A 711 15.01 -6.58 4.27
CA ILE A 711 15.70 -5.58 3.46
C ILE A 711 16.66 -6.25 2.47
N SER A 712 17.42 -7.28 2.87
CA SER A 712 18.23 -8.07 1.91
C SER A 712 17.34 -8.73 0.85
N GLN A 713 16.18 -9.27 1.26
CA GLN A 713 15.15 -9.79 0.35
C GLN A 713 14.56 -8.75 -0.63
N LEU A 714 14.70 -7.45 -0.39
CA LEU A 714 14.27 -6.41 -1.35
C LEU A 714 15.15 -6.37 -2.60
N PHE A 715 16.45 -6.67 -2.46
CA PHE A 715 17.40 -6.75 -3.57
C PHE A 715 17.47 -8.16 -4.17
N HIS A 716 17.03 -9.16 -3.40
CA HIS A 716 16.97 -10.56 -3.76
C HIS A 716 15.55 -11.15 -3.55
N PRO A 717 14.54 -10.69 -4.32
CA PRO A 717 13.19 -11.24 -4.22
C PRO A 717 13.15 -12.68 -4.74
N MET A 718 12.90 -13.62 -3.82
CA MET A 718 12.68 -15.04 -4.12
C MET A 718 11.27 -15.33 -4.68
N GLU A 719 10.34 -14.39 -4.51
CA GLU A 719 8.98 -14.40 -5.08
C GLU A 719 8.80 -13.22 -6.05
N GLU A 720 7.93 -13.34 -7.05
CA GLU A 720 7.62 -12.22 -7.94
C GLU A 720 7.02 -11.03 -7.17
N PRO A 721 7.53 -9.79 -7.36
CA PRO A 721 6.98 -8.60 -6.72
C PRO A 721 5.49 -8.35 -7.05
N ARG A 722 4.59 -8.68 -6.12
CA ARG A 722 3.16 -8.34 -6.24
C ARG A 722 2.99 -6.82 -6.34
N ILE A 723 2.50 -6.33 -7.49
CA ILE A 723 2.32 -4.89 -7.78
C ILE A 723 1.06 -4.28 -7.11
N ALA A 724 0.25 -5.08 -6.41
CA ALA A 724 -0.88 -4.60 -5.63
C ALA A 724 -0.48 -4.42 -4.15
N GLU A 725 -0.69 -3.23 -3.61
CA GLU A 725 -0.69 -3.02 -2.16
C GLU A 725 -2.09 -3.29 -1.58
N GLN A 726 -2.14 -3.67 -0.29
CA GLN A 726 -3.40 -3.76 0.45
C GLN A 726 -3.80 -2.38 1.00
N ASP A 727 -5.06 -2.25 1.42
CA ASP A 727 -5.50 -1.13 2.26
C ASP A 727 -4.69 -1.11 3.58
N PRO A 728 -4.10 0.02 3.99
CA PRO A 728 -3.41 0.12 5.28
C PRO A 728 -4.26 -0.33 6.48
N LEU A 729 -5.56 -0.05 6.48
CA LEU A 729 -6.46 -0.46 7.55
C LEU A 729 -6.80 -1.97 7.47
N CYS A 730 -6.71 -2.60 6.30
CA CYS A 730 -6.75 -4.06 6.17
C CYS A 730 -5.53 -4.69 6.87
N LEU A 731 -4.32 -4.19 6.62
CA LEU A 731 -3.08 -4.71 7.22
C LEU A 731 -3.11 -4.67 8.76
N LEU A 732 -3.71 -3.63 9.35
CA LEU A 732 -3.86 -3.49 10.81
C LEU A 732 -5.03 -4.28 11.38
N ASN A 733 -6.23 -4.20 10.76
CA ASN A 733 -7.49 -4.62 11.38
C ASN A 733 -8.01 -5.97 10.87
N ALA A 734 -7.61 -6.47 9.70
CA ALA A 734 -8.16 -7.71 9.13
C ALA A 734 -7.96 -8.93 10.04
N VAL A 735 -6.96 -8.91 10.92
CA VAL A 735 -6.73 -9.96 11.92
C VAL A 735 -7.92 -10.14 12.88
N LEU A 736 -8.71 -9.09 13.11
CA LEU A 736 -9.94 -9.15 13.93
C LEU A 736 -11.04 -10.01 13.28
N LEU A 737 -11.01 -10.23 11.97
CA LEU A 737 -11.95 -11.14 11.29
C LEU A 737 -11.69 -12.62 11.63
N LYS A 738 -10.56 -12.96 12.28
CA LYS A 738 -10.33 -14.27 12.90
C LYS A 738 -11.12 -14.47 14.20
N ILE A 739 -11.67 -13.40 14.78
CA ILE A 739 -12.51 -13.48 15.97
C ILE A 739 -13.95 -13.75 15.53
N PRO A 740 -14.55 -14.90 15.89
CA PRO A 740 -15.88 -15.26 15.41
C PRO A 740 -16.95 -14.27 15.84
N GLY A 741 -17.78 -13.79 14.91
CA GLY A 741 -18.84 -12.82 15.19
C GLY A 741 -18.38 -11.35 15.25
N ILE A 742 -17.08 -11.04 15.26
CA ILE A 742 -16.62 -9.67 14.99
C ILE A 742 -16.79 -9.38 13.50
N THR A 743 -17.46 -8.26 13.21
CA THR A 743 -17.56 -7.69 11.86
C THR A 743 -16.76 -6.41 11.78
N LEU A 744 -16.13 -6.18 10.64
CA LEU A 744 -15.54 -4.90 10.28
C LEU A 744 -16.46 -4.20 9.26
N GLU A 745 -16.47 -2.87 9.34
CA GLU A 745 -17.10 -2.02 8.34
C GLU A 745 -16.28 -2.00 7.03
N ASP A 746 -16.81 -1.38 5.99
CA ASP A 746 -16.21 -1.41 4.65
C ASP A 746 -14.91 -0.57 4.56
N ASP A 747 -14.68 0.31 5.54
CA ASP A 747 -13.45 1.06 5.81
C ASP A 747 -12.48 0.33 6.77
N TRP A 748 -12.73 -0.94 7.06
CA TRP A 748 -11.99 -1.80 7.99
C TRP A 748 -12.04 -1.36 9.47
N GLN A 749 -12.94 -0.47 9.88
CA GLN A 749 -13.10 -0.13 11.29
C GLN A 749 -13.94 -1.16 12.06
N CYS A 750 -13.63 -1.33 13.35
CA CYS A 750 -14.37 -2.19 14.28
C CYS A 750 -15.26 -1.31 15.18
N LYS A 751 -16.54 -1.64 15.29
CA LYS A 751 -17.53 -0.93 16.12
C LYS A 751 -17.64 -1.45 17.57
N VAL A 752 -16.88 -2.49 17.92
CA VAL A 752 -16.87 -3.09 19.27
C VAL A 752 -16.08 -2.19 20.23
N SER A 753 -16.54 -2.04 21.47
CA SER A 753 -15.86 -1.29 22.52
C SER A 753 -14.49 -1.90 22.86
N SER A 754 -13.52 -1.07 23.26
CA SER A 754 -12.14 -1.50 23.55
C SER A 754 -12.03 -2.60 24.60
N SER A 755 -12.91 -2.62 25.61
CA SER A 755 -12.96 -3.63 26.67
C SER A 755 -13.52 -4.98 26.19
N THR A 756 -14.63 -4.97 25.45
CA THR A 756 -15.18 -6.18 24.83
C THR A 756 -14.24 -6.75 23.76
N LEU A 757 -13.61 -5.87 22.97
CA LEU A 757 -12.61 -6.24 21.97
C LEU A 757 -11.38 -6.90 22.62
N GLU A 758 -10.85 -6.33 23.71
CA GLU A 758 -9.73 -6.91 24.47
C GLU A 758 -10.06 -8.32 24.97
N HIS A 759 -11.24 -8.52 25.56
CA HIS A 759 -11.67 -9.82 26.06
C HIS A 759 -11.73 -10.86 24.93
N GLN A 760 -12.29 -10.50 23.77
CA GLN A 760 -12.38 -11.41 22.62
C GLN A 760 -11.02 -11.72 21.98
N ILE A 761 -10.11 -10.73 21.89
CA ILE A 761 -8.73 -10.95 21.42
C ILE A 761 -8.03 -11.95 22.36
N LEU A 762 -8.15 -11.77 23.68
CA LEU A 762 -7.53 -12.68 24.65
C LEU A 762 -8.12 -14.09 24.56
N LEU A 763 -9.44 -14.26 24.44
CA LEU A 763 -10.06 -15.57 24.22
C LEU A 763 -9.54 -16.26 22.94
N THR A 764 -9.38 -15.50 21.86
CA THR A 764 -8.84 -16.02 20.58
C THR A 764 -7.38 -16.43 20.72
N LEU A 765 -6.54 -15.60 21.35
CA LEU A 765 -5.12 -15.91 21.56
C LEU A 765 -4.88 -17.08 22.52
N LYS A 766 -5.77 -17.32 23.52
CA LYS A 766 -5.74 -18.54 24.34
C LYS A 766 -5.94 -19.81 23.50
N GLN A 767 -6.81 -19.77 22.48
CA GLN A 767 -7.12 -20.92 21.60
C GLN A 767 -5.99 -21.26 20.63
N GLY A 768 -5.01 -20.37 20.45
CA GLY A 768 -3.84 -20.58 19.59
C GLY A 768 -3.99 -19.97 18.20
N ARG A 769 -3.30 -20.55 17.21
CA ARG A 769 -3.19 -19.98 15.85
C ARG A 769 -4.34 -20.42 14.95
N ILE A 770 -5.36 -19.58 14.81
CA ILE A 770 -6.43 -19.76 13.83
C ILE A 770 -5.91 -19.44 12.41
N SER A 771 -6.13 -20.31 11.43
CA SER A 771 -5.82 -20.05 10.01
C SER A 771 -6.77 -19.01 9.40
N TRP A 772 -6.61 -18.63 8.13
CA TRP A 772 -7.61 -17.77 7.49
C TRP A 772 -8.81 -18.59 6.99
N GLU A 773 -8.57 -19.84 6.63
CA GLU A 773 -9.52 -20.87 6.22
C GLU A 773 -10.49 -21.20 7.36
N ASP A 774 -9.97 -21.50 8.55
CA ASP A 774 -10.76 -21.76 9.76
C ASP A 774 -11.61 -20.54 10.13
N ALA A 775 -11.03 -19.33 10.06
CA ALA A 775 -11.74 -18.09 10.32
C ALA A 775 -12.90 -17.89 9.32
N PHE A 776 -12.68 -18.13 8.03
CA PHE A 776 -13.70 -18.04 7.01
C PHE A 776 -14.85 -19.05 7.26
N GLU A 777 -14.52 -20.31 7.56
CA GLU A 777 -15.52 -21.31 7.94
C GLU A 777 -16.29 -20.92 9.22
N GLN A 778 -15.61 -20.37 10.23
CA GLN A 778 -16.25 -19.97 11.49
C GLN A 778 -17.22 -18.79 11.30
N GLN A 779 -16.86 -17.79 10.49
CA GLN A 779 -17.79 -16.70 10.16
C GLN A 779 -19.00 -17.21 9.36
N LEU A 780 -18.82 -18.14 8.41
CA LEU A 780 -19.94 -18.78 7.70
C LEU A 780 -20.83 -19.62 8.62
N LYS A 781 -20.25 -20.39 9.56
CA LYS A 781 -20.98 -21.20 10.55
C LYS A 781 -21.82 -20.35 11.52
N ILE A 782 -21.43 -19.10 11.75
CA ILE A 782 -22.18 -18.15 12.60
C ILE A 782 -23.29 -17.41 11.84
N GLY A 783 -23.16 -17.22 10.52
CA GLY A 783 -24.06 -16.35 9.73
C GLY A 783 -23.45 -14.99 9.35
N SER A 784 -22.19 -14.75 9.69
CA SER A 784 -21.48 -13.48 9.52
C SER A 784 -20.96 -13.29 8.08
N TYR A 785 -21.87 -13.29 7.10
CA TYR A 785 -21.54 -13.18 5.67
C TYR A 785 -20.75 -11.91 5.31
N ARG A 786 -20.95 -10.80 6.04
CA ARG A 786 -20.15 -9.58 5.85
C ARG A 786 -18.69 -9.77 6.28
N ALA A 787 -18.43 -10.45 7.41
CA ALA A 787 -17.06 -10.76 7.82
C ALA A 787 -16.40 -11.75 6.85
N ALA A 788 -17.12 -12.80 6.46
CA ALA A 788 -16.67 -13.76 5.46
C ALA A 788 -16.35 -13.09 4.10
N ARG A 789 -17.17 -12.12 3.66
CA ARG A 789 -16.92 -11.36 2.43
C ARG A 789 -15.71 -10.42 2.56
N SER A 790 -15.49 -9.82 3.73
CA SER A 790 -14.30 -9.00 3.98
C SER A 790 -13.02 -9.84 4.07
N LEU A 791 -13.06 -11.09 4.57
CA LEU A 791 -11.92 -12.02 4.52
C LEU A 791 -11.44 -12.25 3.07
N LEU A 792 -12.35 -12.35 2.10
CA LEU A 792 -12.00 -12.54 0.68
C LEU A 792 -11.22 -11.36 0.06
N LYS A 793 -11.30 -10.15 0.65
CA LYS A 793 -10.55 -8.97 0.22
C LYS A 793 -9.05 -9.06 0.56
N ILE A 794 -8.65 -9.91 1.50
CA ILE A 794 -7.25 -10.06 1.97
C ILE A 794 -6.40 -10.73 0.88
N ASP A 795 -5.12 -10.37 0.79
CA ASP A 795 -4.16 -10.96 -0.17
C ASP A 795 -3.52 -12.29 0.31
N ALA A 796 -4.26 -13.05 1.11
CA ALA A 796 -3.90 -14.39 1.57
C ALA A 796 -4.27 -15.50 0.55
N TRP A 797 -5.13 -15.19 -0.42
CA TRP A 797 -5.80 -16.16 -1.27
C TRP A 797 -5.24 -16.21 -2.69
N THR A 798 -4.98 -17.42 -3.21
CA THR A 798 -4.88 -17.61 -4.67
C THR A 798 -6.21 -17.30 -5.35
N ALA A 799 -6.17 -16.96 -6.64
CA ALA A 799 -7.40 -16.68 -7.42
C ALA A 799 -8.41 -17.85 -7.36
N ARG A 800 -7.93 -19.10 -7.43
CA ARG A 800 -8.75 -20.32 -7.34
C ARG A 800 -9.41 -20.49 -5.97
N GLN A 801 -8.67 -20.27 -4.87
CA GLN A 801 -9.24 -20.29 -3.52
C GLN A 801 -10.30 -19.19 -3.35
N ARG A 802 -9.97 -17.95 -3.76
CA ARG A 802 -10.90 -16.80 -3.65
C ARG A 802 -12.19 -17.05 -4.42
N GLN A 803 -12.12 -17.64 -5.62
CA GLN A 803 -13.30 -18.02 -6.40
C GLN A 803 -14.13 -19.11 -5.70
N TRP A 804 -13.51 -20.23 -5.29
CA TRP A 804 -14.21 -21.32 -4.60
C TRP A 804 -14.89 -20.87 -3.29
N MET A 805 -14.19 -20.06 -2.49
CA MET A 805 -14.76 -19.48 -1.26
C MET A 805 -15.87 -18.46 -1.56
N THR A 806 -15.81 -17.72 -2.67
CA THR A 806 -16.90 -16.83 -3.09
C THR A 806 -18.18 -17.64 -3.39
N SER A 807 -18.06 -18.75 -4.13
CA SER A 807 -19.19 -19.65 -4.38
C SER A 807 -19.76 -20.26 -3.09
N GLN A 808 -18.90 -20.72 -2.17
CA GLN A 808 -19.35 -21.22 -0.86
C GLN A 808 -20.06 -20.12 -0.02
N LEU A 809 -19.60 -18.87 -0.08
CA LEU A 809 -20.25 -17.75 0.60
C LEU A 809 -21.63 -17.46 0.00
N GLU A 810 -21.75 -17.47 -1.32
CA GLU A 810 -22.99 -17.15 -2.03
C GLU A 810 -24.04 -18.25 -1.87
N GLU A 811 -23.65 -19.53 -1.97
CA GLU A 811 -24.46 -20.72 -1.66
C GLU A 811 -25.01 -20.63 -0.23
N ARG A 812 -24.12 -20.51 0.78
CA ARG A 812 -24.52 -20.45 2.18
C ARG A 812 -25.33 -19.21 2.53
N ARG A 813 -25.15 -18.08 1.82
CA ARG A 813 -25.98 -16.88 1.99
C ARG A 813 -27.38 -17.10 1.43
N HIS A 814 -27.49 -17.81 0.30
CA HIS A 814 -28.77 -18.11 -0.33
C HIS A 814 -29.63 -19.02 0.58
N ASP A 815 -29.07 -20.11 1.11
CA ASP A 815 -29.75 -21.02 2.05
C ASP A 815 -30.38 -20.26 3.24
N ASN A 816 -29.60 -19.40 3.89
CA ASN A 816 -30.06 -18.66 5.07
C ASN A 816 -30.97 -17.48 4.69
N ALA A 817 -30.85 -16.91 3.49
CA ALA A 817 -31.80 -15.93 2.97
C ALA A 817 -33.19 -16.58 2.73
N GLU A 818 -33.26 -17.78 2.14
CA GLU A 818 -34.52 -18.52 2.01
C GLU A 818 -35.11 -18.88 3.38
N SER A 819 -34.27 -19.32 4.32
CA SER A 819 -34.67 -19.58 5.71
C SER A 819 -35.27 -18.35 6.41
N LEU A 820 -34.72 -17.15 6.16
CA LEU A 820 -35.27 -15.89 6.69
C LEU A 820 -36.55 -15.44 5.99
N ILE A 821 -36.71 -15.68 4.68
CA ILE A 821 -37.96 -15.42 3.96
C ILE A 821 -39.08 -16.35 4.47
N ALA A 822 -38.75 -17.62 4.77
CA ALA A 822 -39.66 -18.55 5.40
C ALA A 822 -40.05 -18.12 6.83
N LEU A 823 -39.09 -17.62 7.62
CA LEU A 823 -39.34 -17.06 8.96
C LEU A 823 -40.23 -15.80 8.89
N ALA A 824 -39.93 -14.86 7.99
CA ALA A 824 -40.72 -13.65 7.76
C ALA A 824 -42.18 -14.02 7.39
N SER A 825 -42.36 -14.95 6.45
CA SER A 825 -43.66 -15.51 6.08
C SER A 825 -44.39 -16.15 7.26
N GLN A 826 -43.68 -16.86 8.15
CA GLN A 826 -44.26 -17.47 9.35
C GLN A 826 -44.74 -16.40 10.36
N VAL A 827 -43.94 -15.36 10.62
CA VAL A 827 -44.32 -14.26 11.53
C VAL A 827 -45.49 -13.46 10.94
N LYS A 828 -45.47 -13.19 9.63
CA LYS A 828 -46.55 -12.55 8.86
C LYS A 828 -47.86 -13.34 8.99
N GLY A 829 -47.80 -14.67 8.86
CA GLY A 829 -48.90 -15.59 9.13
C GLY A 829 -49.42 -15.51 10.58
N LYS A 830 -48.53 -15.48 11.58
CA LYS A 830 -48.93 -15.37 13.00
C LYS A 830 -49.56 -14.03 13.36
N ILE A 831 -49.18 -12.94 12.72
CA ILE A 831 -49.85 -11.63 12.86
C ILE A 831 -51.28 -11.69 12.28
N LEU A 832 -51.47 -12.37 11.14
CA LEU A 832 -52.80 -12.56 10.55
C LEU A 832 -53.69 -13.48 11.42
N GLU A 833 -53.15 -14.55 12.01
CA GLU A 833 -53.87 -15.36 13.01
C GLU A 833 -54.28 -14.52 14.24
N SER A 834 -53.35 -13.78 14.83
CA SER A 834 -53.64 -12.94 16.01
C SER A 834 -54.65 -11.83 15.70
N ARG A 835 -54.69 -11.31 14.46
CA ARG A 835 -55.74 -10.40 13.99
C ARG A 835 -57.11 -11.10 13.87
N GLN A 836 -57.17 -12.34 13.37
CA GLN A 836 -58.43 -13.11 13.29
C GLN A 836 -59.03 -13.45 14.67
N LEU A 837 -58.21 -13.42 15.72
CA LEU A 837 -58.61 -13.63 17.11
C LEU A 837 -58.94 -12.32 17.86
N ASP A 838 -59.02 -11.18 17.17
CA ASP A 838 -59.18 -9.83 17.73
C ASP A 838 -58.16 -9.46 18.84
N VAL A 839 -56.97 -10.07 18.81
CA VAL A 839 -55.87 -9.84 19.76
C VAL A 839 -55.06 -8.60 19.41
N ILE A 840 -55.04 -8.21 18.13
CA ILE A 840 -54.25 -7.10 17.58
C ILE A 840 -55.13 -6.25 16.66
N ASN A 841 -55.08 -4.92 16.80
CA ASN A 841 -55.89 -4.02 15.98
C ASN A 841 -55.45 -4.03 14.51
N VAL A 842 -56.37 -3.76 13.58
CA VAL A 842 -56.11 -3.69 12.13
C VAL A 842 -54.92 -2.78 11.81
N MET A 843 -54.85 -1.58 12.40
CA MET A 843 -53.73 -0.65 12.15
C MET A 843 -52.39 -1.17 12.71
N GLU A 844 -52.39 -1.81 13.88
CA GLU A 844 -51.18 -2.42 14.46
C GLU A 844 -50.70 -3.57 13.55
N SER A 845 -51.61 -4.42 13.07
CA SER A 845 -51.28 -5.51 12.15
C SER A 845 -50.71 -5.00 10.82
N ALA A 846 -51.26 -3.92 10.26
CA ALA A 846 -50.77 -3.32 9.02
C ALA A 846 -49.38 -2.69 9.19
N ARG A 847 -49.10 -2.06 10.34
CA ARG A 847 -47.78 -1.54 10.67
C ARG A 847 -46.74 -2.66 10.79
N LEU A 848 -47.05 -3.73 11.53
CA LEU A 848 -46.13 -4.87 11.71
C LEU A 848 -45.89 -5.60 10.38
N ILE A 849 -46.92 -5.79 9.55
CA ILE A 849 -46.78 -6.39 8.22
C ILE A 849 -45.88 -5.52 7.33
N LYS A 850 -46.05 -4.19 7.31
CA LYS A 850 -45.17 -3.29 6.55
C LYS A 850 -43.71 -3.32 7.04
N GLN A 851 -43.48 -3.52 8.33
CA GLN A 851 -42.12 -3.69 8.86
C GLN A 851 -41.50 -5.02 8.41
N ILE A 852 -42.28 -6.10 8.38
CA ILE A 852 -41.81 -7.40 7.83
C ILE A 852 -41.56 -7.30 6.34
N GLU A 853 -42.42 -6.63 5.57
CA GLU A 853 -42.23 -6.42 4.12
C GLU A 853 -40.95 -5.60 3.84
N SER A 854 -40.67 -4.59 4.66
CA SER A 854 -39.40 -3.86 4.61
C SER A 854 -38.18 -4.71 5.01
N VAL A 855 -38.34 -5.80 5.76
CA VAL A 855 -37.27 -6.80 5.97
C VAL A 855 -37.17 -7.74 4.75
N GLU A 856 -38.30 -8.25 4.25
CA GLU A 856 -38.38 -9.13 3.06
C GLU A 856 -37.71 -8.49 1.83
N GLU A 857 -37.89 -7.18 1.61
CA GLU A 857 -37.23 -6.40 0.55
C GLU A 857 -35.71 -6.24 0.73
N ARG A 858 -35.19 -6.32 1.97
CA ARG A 858 -33.76 -6.11 2.29
C ARG A 858 -32.92 -7.40 2.32
N ILE A 859 -33.55 -8.56 2.54
CA ILE A 859 -32.86 -9.87 2.58
C ILE A 859 -31.98 -10.14 1.33
N PRO A 860 -32.39 -9.85 0.08
CA PRO A 860 -31.56 -10.14 -1.10
C PRO A 860 -30.29 -9.29 -1.21
N SER A 861 -30.33 -8.05 -0.70
CA SER A 861 -29.28 -7.04 -0.85
C SER A 861 -28.32 -6.96 0.34
N GLU A 862 -28.78 -7.25 1.56
CA GLU A 862 -27.94 -7.19 2.76
C GLU A 862 -27.02 -8.41 2.94
N TYR A 863 -25.88 -8.20 3.61
CA TYR A 863 -24.93 -9.23 4.05
C TYR A 863 -24.88 -9.37 5.59
N GLN A 864 -25.76 -8.66 6.32
CA GLN A 864 -25.91 -8.72 7.78
C GLN A 864 -27.23 -9.43 8.15
N LEU A 865 -27.42 -10.64 7.63
CA LEU A 865 -28.65 -11.43 7.79
C LEU A 865 -29.04 -11.65 9.27
N ASP A 866 -28.06 -11.68 10.19
CA ASP A 866 -28.31 -11.77 11.64
C ASP A 866 -29.02 -10.53 12.22
N HIS A 867 -28.81 -9.32 11.65
CA HIS A 867 -29.54 -8.13 12.06
C HIS A 867 -31.03 -8.26 11.66
N LEU A 868 -31.30 -8.65 10.41
CA LEU A 868 -32.66 -8.91 9.93
C LEU A 868 -33.35 -10.02 10.73
N ARG A 869 -32.61 -11.07 11.09
CA ARG A 869 -33.08 -12.15 11.97
C ARG A 869 -33.47 -11.62 13.36
N ASN A 870 -32.64 -10.77 13.95
CA ASN A 870 -32.92 -10.16 15.25
C ASN A 870 -34.09 -9.17 15.19
N GLU A 871 -34.24 -8.41 14.10
CA GLU A 871 -35.39 -7.55 13.85
C GLU A 871 -36.71 -8.37 13.77
N LEU A 872 -36.72 -9.48 13.00
CA LEU A 872 -37.85 -10.41 12.94
C LEU A 872 -38.14 -11.07 14.30
N ASN A 873 -37.12 -11.48 15.04
CA ASN A 873 -37.28 -12.05 16.39
C ASN A 873 -37.86 -11.03 17.39
N GLN A 874 -37.44 -9.77 17.33
CA GLN A 874 -38.00 -8.69 18.16
C GLN A 874 -39.46 -8.40 17.80
N LEU A 875 -39.80 -8.35 16.51
CA LEU A 875 -41.19 -8.20 16.05
C LEU A 875 -42.06 -9.37 16.52
N TRP A 876 -41.53 -10.61 16.51
CA TRP A 876 -42.21 -11.79 17.01
C TRP A 876 -42.39 -11.78 18.55
N GLN A 877 -41.37 -11.41 19.32
CA GLN A 877 -41.47 -11.26 20.79
C GLN A 877 -42.44 -10.14 21.19
N LEU A 878 -42.48 -9.03 20.45
CA LEU A 878 -43.44 -7.94 20.66
C LEU A 878 -44.88 -8.41 20.36
N MET A 879 -45.08 -9.23 19.33
CA MET A 879 -46.36 -9.85 19.01
C MET A 879 -46.81 -10.83 20.10
N GLU A 880 -45.94 -11.73 20.56
CA GLU A 880 -46.31 -12.77 21.54
C GLU A 880 -46.53 -12.18 22.95
N SER A 881 -45.71 -11.22 23.37
CA SER A 881 -45.94 -10.50 24.63
C SER A 881 -47.25 -9.69 24.61
N ARG A 882 -47.59 -9.06 23.47
CA ARG A 882 -48.91 -8.41 23.29
C ARG A 882 -50.04 -9.43 23.39
N ARG A 883 -49.92 -10.58 22.72
CA ARG A 883 -50.87 -11.69 22.76
C ARG A 883 -51.09 -12.22 24.17
N GLU A 884 -50.03 -12.39 24.96
CA GLU A 884 -50.16 -12.71 26.38
C GLU A 884 -50.92 -11.65 27.17
N THR A 885 -50.66 -10.35 26.96
CA THR A 885 -51.37 -9.29 27.71
C THR A 885 -52.87 -9.26 27.42
N GLU A 886 -53.31 -9.51 26.18
CA GLU A 886 -54.75 -9.60 25.88
C GLU A 886 -55.37 -10.91 26.36
N LEU A 887 -54.67 -12.04 26.28
CA LEU A 887 -55.15 -13.30 26.87
C LEU A 887 -55.33 -13.19 28.40
N ARG A 888 -54.42 -12.49 29.10
CA ARG A 888 -54.56 -12.15 30.53
C ARG A 888 -55.79 -11.25 30.75
N LYS A 889 -55.96 -10.17 29.97
CA LYS A 889 -57.16 -9.29 30.05
C LYS A 889 -58.46 -10.02 29.76
N MET A 890 -58.49 -10.96 28.82
CA MET A 890 -59.66 -11.80 28.53
C MET A 890 -59.95 -12.76 29.69
N LYS A 891 -58.94 -13.39 30.28
CA LYS A 891 -59.07 -14.25 31.48
C LYS A 891 -59.55 -13.46 32.71
N ASP A 892 -59.07 -12.24 32.89
CA ASP A 892 -59.52 -11.32 33.93
C ASP A 892 -60.96 -10.85 33.71
N LYS A 893 -61.36 -10.55 32.47
CA LYS A 893 -62.77 -10.29 32.12
C LYS A 893 -63.64 -11.51 32.41
N MET A 894 -63.19 -12.71 32.03
CA MET A 894 -63.95 -13.96 32.20
C MET A 894 -64.13 -14.34 33.69
N THR A 895 -63.08 -14.21 34.50
CA THR A 895 -63.17 -14.44 35.95
C THR A 895 -63.98 -13.35 36.66
N ARG A 896 -63.91 -12.08 36.23
CA ARG A 896 -64.82 -11.02 36.71
C ARG A 896 -66.28 -11.31 36.34
N LEU A 897 -66.55 -11.82 35.14
CA LEU A 897 -67.90 -12.22 34.72
C LEU A 897 -68.41 -13.40 35.55
N GLN A 898 -67.60 -14.45 35.76
CA GLN A 898 -67.95 -15.57 36.66
C GLN A 898 -68.21 -15.09 38.10
N LYS A 899 -67.42 -14.14 38.62
CA LYS A 899 -67.60 -13.57 39.97
C LYS A 899 -68.78 -12.59 40.07
N ASN A 900 -69.29 -12.11 38.95
CA ASN A 900 -70.44 -11.20 38.85
C ASN A 900 -71.73 -11.90 38.36
N LEU A 901 -71.72 -13.21 38.09
CA LEU A 901 -72.95 -13.99 38.01
C LEU A 901 -73.59 -13.98 39.41
N PRO A 902 -74.87 -13.62 39.55
CA PRO A 902 -75.56 -13.80 40.82
C PRO A 902 -75.66 -15.30 41.12
N ALA A 903 -75.47 -15.67 42.38
CA ALA A 903 -75.89 -16.98 42.85
C ALA A 903 -77.42 -17.04 42.75
N ALA A 904 -77.92 -17.73 41.72
CA ALA A 904 -79.31 -18.13 41.64
C ALA A 904 -79.46 -19.42 42.43
N ASP A 905 -80.43 -19.45 43.35
CA ASP A 905 -80.58 -20.56 44.30
C ASP A 905 -80.91 -21.88 43.60
N SER A 906 -80.22 -22.94 44.00
CA SER A 906 -80.58 -24.33 43.68
C SER A 906 -80.27 -25.24 44.87
N GLU A 907 -80.93 -24.96 46.00
CA GLU A 907 -81.21 -26.01 46.98
C GLU A 907 -82.20 -27.03 46.37
N GLU A 908 -82.34 -28.20 47.00
CA GLU A 908 -83.23 -29.31 46.59
C GLU A 908 -82.93 -30.03 45.26
N SER A 909 -81.90 -30.89 45.26
CA SER A 909 -82.16 -32.34 45.08
C SER A 909 -80.98 -33.20 45.55
N GLU A 910 -80.94 -33.55 46.84
CA GLU A 910 -80.28 -34.79 47.25
C GLU A 910 -81.17 -35.99 46.87
N GLN A 911 -80.58 -37.20 46.88
CA GLN A 911 -81.25 -38.51 46.75
C GLN A 911 -81.83 -38.86 45.37
N GLU A 912 -80.97 -39.40 44.49
CA GLU A 912 -81.15 -40.81 44.09
C GLU A 912 -79.84 -41.47 43.59
N ASN A 913 -79.80 -42.81 43.66
CA ASN A 913 -78.82 -43.70 43.03
C ASN A 913 -77.33 -43.54 43.38
N ALA A 914 -76.98 -43.98 44.59
CA ALA A 914 -75.74 -44.72 44.79
C ALA A 914 -75.98 -46.22 44.49
N LEU A 915 -75.47 -46.73 43.35
CA LEU A 915 -75.30 -48.17 43.07
C LEU A 915 -74.49 -48.39 41.78
N LEU A 916 -73.67 -49.45 41.74
CA LEU A 916 -72.80 -49.91 40.62
C LEU A 916 -71.59 -48.96 40.35
N PHE A 917 -70.30 -49.33 40.39
CA PHE A 917 -69.54 -50.51 39.86
C PHE A 917 -69.76 -50.67 38.34
N GLU A 918 -68.76 -50.80 37.46
CA GLU A 918 -67.42 -51.42 37.57
C GLU A 918 -66.39 -50.80 36.57
N ASP A 919 -65.09 -50.96 36.90
CA ASP A 919 -63.91 -51.21 36.02
C ASP A 919 -63.31 -50.21 34.98
N ALA A 920 -62.02 -50.48 34.71
CA ALA A 920 -61.08 -49.96 33.70
C ALA A 920 -60.66 -48.47 33.80
N ASP A 921 -59.48 -48.09 34.33
CA ASP A 921 -58.09 -48.39 33.89
C ASP A 921 -57.72 -47.97 32.46
N MET A 922 -56.85 -46.95 32.31
CA MET A 922 -55.43 -47.15 31.95
C MET A 922 -54.64 -45.83 31.79
N TYR A 923 -53.40 -45.82 32.31
CA TYR A 923 -52.25 -44.98 31.93
C TYR A 923 -52.37 -43.44 31.83
N LYS A 924 -51.91 -42.77 32.88
CA LYS A 924 -51.02 -41.60 32.73
C LYS A 924 -49.55 -42.06 32.81
N PRO A 925 -48.65 -41.63 31.92
CA PRO A 925 -47.20 -41.67 32.16
C PRO A 925 -46.77 -40.54 33.11
N GLU A 926 -45.58 -40.68 33.70
CA GLU A 926 -45.05 -39.76 34.70
C GLU A 926 -44.23 -38.61 34.09
N LEU A 927 -44.17 -37.47 34.81
CA LEU A 927 -43.16 -36.42 34.60
C LEU A 927 -42.09 -36.52 35.70
N PRO A 928 -40.79 -36.44 35.38
CA PRO A 928 -39.73 -36.55 36.39
C PRO A 928 -39.75 -35.44 37.45
N LYS A 929 -39.23 -35.76 38.64
CA LYS A 929 -39.08 -34.81 39.75
C LYS A 929 -37.81 -33.99 39.60
N GLU A 930 -37.89 -32.69 39.83
CA GLU A 930 -36.71 -31.88 40.16
C GLU A 930 -36.26 -32.16 41.60
N PRO A 931 -34.94 -32.13 41.90
CA PRO A 931 -34.42 -32.32 43.24
C PRO A 931 -34.45 -31.03 44.09
N GLU A 932 -34.68 -31.20 45.39
CA GLU A 932 -34.75 -30.11 46.37
C GLU A 932 -33.41 -29.35 46.49
N LYS A 933 -33.40 -28.03 46.24
CA LYS A 933 -32.30 -27.17 46.68
C LYS A 933 -32.47 -26.81 48.15
N LYS A 934 -31.43 -27.05 48.95
CA LYS A 934 -31.38 -26.68 50.37
C LYS A 934 -31.13 -25.18 50.53
N SER A 935 -31.65 -24.63 51.61
CA SER A 935 -31.34 -23.29 52.12
C SER A 935 -29.92 -23.18 52.67
N GLY A 936 -29.23 -22.07 52.37
CA GLY A 936 -27.99 -21.69 53.05
C GLY A 936 -27.23 -20.60 52.27
N GLU A 937 -26.70 -19.63 53.01
CA GLU A 937 -25.68 -18.64 52.61
C GLU A 937 -26.11 -17.59 51.57
N GLU A 938 -26.36 -16.38 52.06
CA GLU A 938 -26.35 -15.13 51.28
C GLU A 938 -24.91 -14.73 50.93
N PRO A 939 -24.67 -14.18 49.73
CA PRO A 939 -23.61 -13.20 49.54
C PRO A 939 -24.12 -11.92 48.85
N ASP A 940 -23.85 -10.79 49.51
CA ASP A 940 -24.03 -9.38 49.15
C ASP A 940 -24.39 -8.96 47.70
N ASP A 941 -25.41 -8.11 47.57
CA ASP A 941 -25.69 -7.31 46.38
C ASP A 941 -24.65 -6.18 46.18
N TRP A 942 -23.67 -6.35 45.27
CA TRP A 942 -22.90 -5.23 44.69
C TRP A 942 -22.26 -5.50 43.32
N ALA A 943 -23.07 -5.70 42.26
CA ALA A 943 -22.72 -5.30 40.87
C ALA A 943 -23.83 -5.67 39.86
N ILE A 944 -24.81 -4.78 39.65
CA ILE A 944 -25.64 -4.77 38.43
C ILE A 944 -25.84 -3.32 37.97
N ASP A 945 -24.97 -2.87 37.08
CA ASP A 945 -25.18 -1.74 36.14
C ASP A 945 -24.19 -1.93 34.97
N VAL A 946 -24.69 -2.38 33.82
CA VAL A 946 -24.01 -2.51 32.51
C VAL A 946 -25.05 -2.32 31.40
#